data_AF-G3I5P3-F1
#
_entry.id   AF-G3I5P3-F1
#
_cell.length_a   1.000
_cell.length_b   1.000
_cell.length_c   1.000
_cell.angle_alpha   90.00
_cell.angle_beta   90.00
_cell.angle_gamma   90.00
#
_symmetry.space_group_name_H-M   'P 1'
#
loop_
_entity.id
_entity.type
_entity.pdbx_description
1 polymer ?
#
loop_
_entity_poly.entity_id
_entity_poly.type
_entity_poly.pdbx_seq_one_letter_code
_entity_poly.pdbx_strand_id
1 'polypeptide(L)'
;MHHDAILASSARQLLQQLVTSYPSTRMVIVSLHTFTLLAASSLVDTPKQIQLLLQYLKSDPRRAVKRLAVQDLKLLASKTPHTWSKENMQALCECALQTPYDSLKLGMLSVLSTLSGTIAIKHYFSAAPDLLSLEQDAVFGLESLLVLCSQDDSPGAQSTVKIALNCMVKLAKGRPHLSRSVVDTLLTQLHSSQDTARVLMCHCLAAIAMQLPVLGDGMLGDLVELYKVIGRSATDKQQELLVSLATVIFVASQKALSSEVKAVIKQQLDSVSSGWTVYRIARQASRMGNHDMARELYQSLLTQVASEHFYFWLNSLKEFSHAEQCLTGLQEESFSSALSCIAESLKFYHKGIASLTMKQSMEEFRSLASRYRDLYQTSFDADSATLRNVELQQQSCLLIAHAIEALVLDPESASFQEYGSTGTAHADSEYERRMMAVYSHVLEEVESLNRKYAPVSYMHTACLCNAIIALLKVPLSFQRYFFQKLQSTSIKLALSPSPRNPAEPIAVQNNQQLALKVEGVVQHGSKPGLFRRIQSVCLSVSSTLQSKSSQDFKIPIDSITNEMEQRVEPHNDYFSTQFLLNFAVLGTHSITVESSVRDANGIVWKTGPRTTMFVKSLEDPYSQQIRLQQQQAQQPLQPQPQPQPRSAYTRF
;
A
#
# COMPACT_ATOMS: atom_id res chain seq x y z
N MET A 1 28.23 -16.91 -9.49
CA MET A 1 28.85 -17.87 -10.45
C MET A 1 27.81 -18.59 -11.33
N HIS A 2 26.72 -17.95 -11.76
CA HIS A 2 25.69 -18.59 -12.62
C HIS A 2 25.66 -18.01 -14.06
N HIS A 3 26.61 -17.14 -14.42
CA HIS A 3 26.61 -16.39 -15.68
C HIS A 3 27.15 -17.18 -16.88
N ASP A 4 27.77 -18.34 -16.63
CA ASP A 4 28.33 -19.26 -17.61
C ASP A 4 28.27 -20.68 -17.03
N ALA A 5 28.01 -21.69 -17.87
CA ALA A 5 28.07 -23.10 -17.52
C ALA A 5 29.48 -23.54 -17.09
N ILE A 6 30.55 -22.94 -17.63
CA ILE A 6 31.94 -23.20 -17.21
C ILE A 6 32.18 -22.69 -15.78
N LEU A 7 31.69 -21.49 -15.46
CA LEU A 7 31.76 -20.93 -14.10
C LEU A 7 30.84 -21.68 -13.11
N ALA A 8 29.68 -22.15 -13.56
CA ALA A 8 28.78 -22.95 -12.72
C ALA A 8 29.34 -24.36 -12.45
N SER A 9 29.94 -25.01 -13.45
CA SER A 9 30.53 -26.36 -13.30
C SER A 9 31.83 -26.34 -12.50
N SER A 10 32.71 -25.36 -12.70
CA SER A 10 33.90 -25.16 -11.86
C SER A 10 33.54 -24.78 -10.43
N ALA A 11 32.58 -23.89 -10.21
CA ALA A 11 32.05 -23.61 -8.87
C ALA A 11 31.38 -24.84 -8.24
N ARG A 12 30.67 -25.67 -9.02
CA ARG A 12 30.14 -26.96 -8.56
C ARG A 12 31.26 -27.94 -8.22
N GLN A 13 32.34 -28.00 -8.98
CA GLN A 13 33.50 -28.87 -8.69
C GLN A 13 34.29 -28.40 -7.46
N LEU A 14 34.44 -27.10 -7.24
CA LEU A 14 35.05 -26.53 -6.03
C LEU A 14 34.15 -26.73 -4.81
N LEU A 15 32.86 -26.38 -4.92
CA LEU A 15 31.88 -26.71 -3.88
C LEU A 15 31.73 -28.22 -3.70
N GLN A 16 32.03 -29.07 -4.70
CA GLN A 16 32.15 -30.50 -4.50
C GLN A 16 33.52 -30.89 -3.95
N GLN A 17 34.62 -30.19 -4.20
CA GLN A 17 35.85 -30.26 -3.39
C GLN A 17 35.62 -29.74 -1.96
N LEU A 18 34.40 -29.28 -1.72
CA LEU A 18 33.73 -29.06 -0.46
C LEU A 18 32.44 -30.00 -0.35
N VAL A 19 32.48 -31.31 -0.76
CA VAL A 19 31.63 -32.58 -0.52
C VAL A 19 31.88 -33.65 0.66
N THR A 20 33.06 -34.27 0.92
CA THR A 20 33.32 -35.22 2.06
C THR A 20 34.39 -34.90 3.17
N SER A 21 35.61 -34.37 2.90
CA SER A 21 36.79 -34.39 3.85
C SER A 21 37.10 -33.31 4.96
N TYR A 22 36.57 -32.07 5.00
CA TYR A 22 36.52 -31.13 6.17
C TYR A 22 35.20 -31.21 7.03
N PRO A 23 34.90 -32.29 7.76
CA PRO A 23 33.55 -32.76 8.11
C PRO A 23 32.65 -32.01 9.15
N SER A 24 32.90 -30.78 9.61
CA SER A 24 32.17 -30.19 10.79
C SER A 24 30.65 -29.87 10.57
N THR A 25 29.84 -29.69 11.63
CA THR A 25 28.38 -29.46 11.48
C THR A 25 27.98 -28.03 11.13
N ARG A 26 28.63 -27.00 11.70
CA ARG A 26 28.57 -25.65 11.11
C ARG A 26 29.04 -25.69 9.66
N MET A 27 29.86 -26.69 9.35
CA MET A 27 30.44 -26.83 8.05
C MET A 27 29.48 -27.32 6.95
N VAL A 28 28.50 -28.24 7.11
CA VAL A 28 27.67 -28.62 5.92
C VAL A 28 26.93 -27.43 5.32
N ILE A 29 26.34 -26.59 6.19
CA ILE A 29 25.11 -25.89 5.81
C ILE A 29 25.35 -24.94 4.64
N VAL A 30 26.29 -23.98 4.74
CA VAL A 30 26.47 -23.01 3.64
C VAL A 30 27.10 -23.63 2.39
N SER A 31 27.89 -24.71 2.46
CA SER A 31 28.39 -25.37 1.23
C SER A 31 27.23 -26.02 0.45
N LEU A 32 26.39 -26.83 1.10
CA LEU A 32 25.21 -27.41 0.45
C LEU A 32 24.23 -26.31 0.01
N HIS A 33 24.01 -25.28 0.84
CA HIS A 33 23.10 -24.19 0.51
C HIS A 33 23.59 -23.33 -0.67
N THR A 34 24.90 -23.05 -0.75
CA THR A 34 25.51 -22.35 -1.89
C THR A 34 25.44 -23.21 -3.15
N PHE A 35 25.60 -24.53 -3.03
CA PHE A 35 25.44 -25.49 -4.11
C PHE A 35 23.97 -25.56 -4.60
N THR A 36 23.00 -25.50 -3.68
CA THR A 36 21.56 -25.39 -3.97
C THR A 36 21.22 -24.07 -4.63
N LEU A 37 21.69 -22.93 -4.11
CA LEU A 37 21.48 -21.60 -4.68
C LEU A 37 22.10 -21.50 -6.08
N LEU A 38 23.29 -22.07 -6.28
CA LEU A 38 23.96 -22.14 -7.58
C LEU A 38 23.11 -22.93 -8.58
N ALA A 39 22.69 -24.15 -8.26
CA ALA A 39 21.84 -24.97 -9.12
C ALA A 39 20.46 -24.33 -9.38
N ALA A 40 19.86 -23.70 -8.37
CA ALA A 40 18.58 -23.01 -8.48
C ALA A 40 18.63 -21.68 -9.28
N SER A 41 19.84 -21.16 -9.54
CA SER A 41 20.05 -19.96 -10.37
C SER A 41 20.64 -20.25 -11.74
N SER A 42 21.40 -21.35 -11.92
CA SER A 42 21.90 -21.78 -13.23
C SER A 42 20.94 -22.72 -13.97
N LEU A 43 20.00 -23.36 -13.24
CA LEU A 43 19.14 -24.46 -13.68
C LEU A 43 19.88 -25.77 -14.08
N VAL A 44 21.18 -25.69 -14.36
CA VAL A 44 22.06 -26.82 -14.70
C VAL A 44 22.30 -27.75 -13.50
N ASP A 45 22.28 -29.07 -13.75
CA ASP A 45 22.51 -30.14 -12.77
C ASP A 45 21.60 -30.09 -11.52
N THR A 46 20.38 -29.54 -11.67
CA THR A 46 19.33 -29.54 -10.64
C THR A 46 18.89 -30.95 -10.22
N PRO A 47 18.66 -31.95 -11.12
CA PRO A 47 18.35 -33.33 -10.69
C PRO A 47 19.47 -33.96 -9.85
N LYS A 48 20.73 -33.74 -10.21
CA LYS A 48 21.89 -34.21 -9.45
C LYS A 48 21.98 -33.55 -8.07
N GLN A 49 21.49 -32.31 -7.90
CA GLN A 49 21.42 -31.67 -6.59
C GLN A 49 20.26 -32.20 -5.74
N ILE A 50 19.09 -32.46 -6.34
CA ILE A 50 17.97 -33.13 -5.64
C ILE A 50 18.44 -34.50 -5.11
N GLN A 51 19.13 -35.28 -5.93
CA GLN A 51 19.73 -36.56 -5.54
C GLN A 51 20.76 -36.42 -4.40
N LEU A 52 21.67 -35.45 -4.48
CA LEU A 52 22.67 -35.21 -3.42
C LEU A 52 22.00 -34.83 -2.08
N LEU A 53 21.02 -33.93 -2.11
CA LEU A 53 20.26 -33.53 -0.92
C LEU A 53 19.46 -34.70 -0.34
N LEU A 54 18.83 -35.54 -1.18
CA LEU A 54 18.15 -36.77 -0.74
C LEU A 54 19.13 -37.79 -0.15
N GLN A 55 20.34 -37.90 -0.70
CA GLN A 55 21.41 -38.75 -0.14
C GLN A 55 21.79 -38.29 1.26
N TYR A 56 22.11 -37.00 1.46
CA TYR A 56 22.37 -36.43 2.80
C TYR A 56 21.16 -36.59 3.74
N LEU A 57 19.94 -36.43 3.22
CA LEU A 57 18.71 -36.59 4.00
C LEU A 57 18.50 -38.04 4.47
N LYS A 58 18.93 -39.04 3.70
CA LYS A 58 18.98 -40.45 4.14
C LYS A 58 20.19 -40.73 5.04
N SER A 59 21.43 -40.59 4.56
CA SER A 59 22.63 -41.11 5.22
C SER A 59 23.19 -40.27 6.38
N ASP A 60 23.09 -38.95 6.38
CA ASP A 60 23.81 -38.13 7.36
C ASP A 60 23.10 -38.10 8.72
N PRO A 61 23.75 -38.48 9.83
CA PRO A 61 23.08 -38.59 11.14
C PRO A 61 22.71 -37.23 11.76
N ARG A 62 23.23 -36.12 11.25
CA ARG A 62 23.13 -34.81 11.93
C ARG A 62 21.81 -34.11 11.64
N ARG A 63 20.99 -33.92 12.68
CA ARG A 63 19.69 -33.20 12.59
C ARG A 63 19.79 -31.78 12.02
N ALA A 64 20.94 -31.10 12.12
CA ALA A 64 21.16 -29.81 11.45
C ALA A 64 21.30 -29.95 9.92
N VAL A 65 22.04 -30.96 9.47
CA VAL A 65 22.24 -31.30 8.04
C VAL A 65 20.92 -31.72 7.41
N LYS A 66 20.21 -32.67 8.02
CA LYS A 66 18.88 -33.10 7.54
C LYS A 66 17.86 -31.94 7.47
N ARG A 67 17.90 -30.99 8.42
CA ARG A 67 17.02 -29.79 8.38
C ARG A 67 17.33 -28.86 7.20
N LEU A 68 18.61 -28.59 6.91
CA LEU A 68 18.92 -27.83 5.69
C LEU A 68 18.48 -28.60 4.44
N ALA A 69 18.81 -29.89 4.34
CA ALA A 69 18.49 -30.66 3.13
C ALA A 69 16.99 -30.58 2.79
N VAL A 70 16.11 -30.59 3.80
CA VAL A 70 14.68 -30.34 3.64
C VAL A 70 14.35 -28.90 3.22
N GLN A 71 15.01 -27.88 3.77
CA GLN A 71 14.82 -26.47 3.38
C GLN A 71 15.27 -26.21 1.93
N ASP A 72 16.40 -26.77 1.52
CA ASP A 72 16.96 -26.70 0.17
C ASP A 72 16.10 -27.47 -0.84
N LEU A 73 15.61 -28.67 -0.48
CA LEU A 73 14.64 -29.39 -1.29
C LEU A 73 13.33 -28.61 -1.44
N LYS A 74 12.88 -27.87 -0.40
CA LYS A 74 11.72 -26.97 -0.50
C LYS A 74 11.98 -25.78 -1.43
N LEU A 75 13.20 -25.24 -1.45
CA LEU A 75 13.61 -24.18 -2.37
C LEU A 75 13.67 -24.68 -3.83
N LEU A 76 14.16 -25.90 -4.07
CA LEU A 76 14.14 -26.52 -5.41
C LEU A 76 12.73 -26.95 -5.84
N ALA A 77 11.86 -27.34 -4.91
CA ALA A 77 10.45 -27.61 -5.20
C ALA A 77 9.68 -26.35 -5.59
N SER A 78 9.99 -25.18 -5.01
CA SER A 78 9.32 -23.92 -5.35
C SER A 78 9.90 -23.22 -6.58
N LYS A 79 11.22 -23.32 -6.85
CA LYS A 79 11.85 -22.73 -8.05
C LYS A 79 11.84 -23.62 -9.29
N THR A 80 12.09 -24.93 -9.14
CA THR A 80 12.33 -25.85 -10.26
C THR A 80 11.51 -27.15 -10.18
N PRO A 81 10.18 -27.09 -9.94
CA PRO A 81 9.35 -28.29 -9.74
C PRO A 81 9.35 -29.26 -10.94
N HIS A 82 9.53 -28.75 -12.15
CA HIS A 82 9.56 -29.54 -13.39
C HIS A 82 10.80 -30.47 -13.50
N THR A 83 11.81 -30.33 -12.63
CA THR A 83 13.03 -31.15 -12.63
C THR A 83 12.95 -32.39 -11.73
N TRP A 84 11.81 -32.62 -11.08
CA TRP A 84 11.60 -33.70 -10.13
C TRP A 84 11.08 -34.98 -10.81
N SER A 85 11.85 -36.06 -10.72
CA SER A 85 11.46 -37.38 -11.20
C SER A 85 10.63 -38.16 -10.16
N LYS A 86 10.05 -39.29 -10.59
CA LYS A 86 9.23 -40.17 -9.74
C LYS A 86 10.06 -40.78 -8.60
N GLU A 87 11.29 -41.16 -8.90
CA GLU A 87 12.24 -41.80 -7.99
C GLU A 87 12.67 -40.82 -6.88
N ASN A 88 12.90 -39.54 -7.22
CA ASN A 88 13.21 -38.49 -6.26
C ASN A 88 12.04 -38.27 -5.27
N MET A 89 10.79 -38.36 -5.75
CA MET A 89 9.60 -38.25 -4.89
C MET A 89 9.40 -39.51 -4.02
N GLN A 90 9.58 -40.72 -4.58
CA GLN A 90 9.53 -41.97 -3.83
C GLN A 90 10.59 -42.01 -2.71
N ALA A 91 11.84 -41.66 -3.02
CA ALA A 91 12.94 -41.63 -2.06
C ALA A 91 12.71 -40.62 -0.92
N LEU A 92 11.97 -39.53 -1.17
CA LEU A 92 11.55 -38.57 -0.15
C LEU A 92 10.42 -39.13 0.74
N CYS A 93 9.43 -39.80 0.15
CA CYS A 93 8.35 -40.47 0.89
C CYS A 93 8.87 -41.60 1.79
N GLU A 94 9.74 -42.47 1.27
CA GLU A 94 10.45 -43.49 2.06
C GLU A 94 11.16 -42.89 3.27
N CYS A 95 11.89 -41.79 3.06
CA CYS A 95 12.63 -41.11 4.11
C CYS A 95 11.69 -40.50 5.17
N ALA A 96 10.53 -39.98 4.76
CA ALA A 96 9.51 -39.46 5.68
C ALA A 96 8.86 -40.57 6.52
N LEU A 97 8.58 -41.73 5.93
CA LEU A 97 8.06 -42.91 6.64
C LEU A 97 9.08 -43.49 7.64
N GLN A 98 10.35 -43.56 7.25
CA GLN A 98 11.44 -44.09 8.09
C GLN A 98 11.91 -43.10 9.18
N THR A 99 11.48 -41.84 9.15
CA THR A 99 11.99 -40.80 10.07
C THR A 99 11.17 -40.74 11.37
N PRO A 100 11.77 -41.03 12.55
CA PRO A 100 11.08 -40.96 13.84
C PRO A 100 10.89 -39.52 14.37
N TYR A 101 11.50 -38.52 13.73
CA TYR A 101 11.47 -37.13 14.19
C TYR A 101 10.40 -36.29 13.48
N ASP A 102 9.34 -35.90 14.17
CA ASP A 102 8.20 -35.21 13.55
C ASP A 102 8.58 -33.86 12.94
N SER A 103 9.52 -33.12 13.55
CA SER A 103 10.07 -31.88 12.97
C SER A 103 10.76 -32.06 11.60
N LEU A 104 11.24 -33.27 11.28
CA LEU A 104 11.80 -33.60 9.95
C LEU A 104 10.71 -34.13 9.03
N LYS A 105 9.81 -34.99 9.55
CA LYS A 105 8.64 -35.54 8.84
C LYS A 105 7.72 -34.43 8.32
N LEU A 106 7.34 -33.47 9.17
CA LEU A 106 6.60 -32.24 8.82
C LEU A 106 7.34 -31.42 7.75
N GLY A 107 8.66 -31.31 7.85
CA GLY A 107 9.48 -30.62 6.88
C GLY A 107 9.44 -31.30 5.49
N MET A 108 9.61 -32.62 5.44
CA MET A 108 9.50 -33.42 4.21
C MET A 108 8.08 -33.35 3.61
N LEU A 109 7.04 -33.43 4.45
CA LEU A 109 5.64 -33.22 4.03
C LEU A 109 5.43 -31.81 3.47
N SER A 110 6.14 -30.79 3.98
CA SER A 110 6.10 -29.43 3.40
C SER A 110 6.78 -29.34 2.02
N VAL A 111 7.81 -30.15 1.75
CA VAL A 111 8.39 -30.30 0.39
C VAL A 111 7.37 -30.99 -0.52
N LEU A 112 6.81 -32.13 -0.10
CA LEU A 112 5.81 -32.89 -0.87
C LEU A 112 4.55 -32.06 -1.17
N SER A 113 4.08 -31.26 -0.21
CA SER A 113 2.98 -30.30 -0.39
C SER A 113 3.32 -29.16 -1.35
N THR A 114 4.60 -28.76 -1.41
CA THR A 114 5.06 -27.78 -2.42
C THR A 114 5.04 -28.41 -3.82
N LEU A 115 5.49 -29.66 -3.96
CA LEU A 115 5.49 -30.39 -5.23
C LEU A 115 4.07 -30.76 -5.71
N SER A 116 3.16 -31.13 -4.80
CA SER A 116 1.79 -31.52 -5.14
C SER A 116 0.95 -30.38 -5.74
N GLY A 117 1.33 -29.13 -5.46
CA GLY A 117 0.76 -27.94 -6.10
C GLY A 117 1.26 -27.65 -7.54
N THR A 118 2.07 -28.52 -8.14
CA THR A 118 2.77 -28.26 -9.41
C THR A 118 2.60 -29.41 -10.42
N ILE A 119 3.19 -29.29 -11.61
CA ILE A 119 3.15 -30.35 -12.64
C ILE A 119 3.84 -31.66 -12.20
N ALA A 120 4.69 -31.64 -11.17
CA ALA A 120 5.37 -32.83 -10.66
C ALA A 120 4.39 -33.94 -10.25
N ILE A 121 3.24 -33.58 -9.66
CA ILE A 121 2.23 -34.56 -9.24
C ILE A 121 1.55 -35.26 -10.44
N LYS A 122 1.36 -34.53 -11.54
CA LYS A 122 0.79 -35.08 -12.79
C LYS A 122 1.78 -36.03 -13.47
N HIS A 123 3.08 -35.74 -13.37
CA HIS A 123 4.14 -36.61 -13.85
C HIS A 123 4.31 -37.87 -12.99
N TYR A 124 4.03 -37.78 -11.68
CA TYR A 124 4.09 -38.92 -10.75
C TYR A 124 2.97 -39.96 -11.00
N PHE A 125 1.73 -39.48 -11.19
CA PHE A 125 0.52 -40.29 -11.39
C PHE A 125 0.12 -40.44 -12.87
N SER A 126 1.09 -40.78 -13.74
CA SER A 126 0.84 -40.99 -15.18
C SER A 126 -0.03 -42.22 -15.53
N ALA A 127 -0.35 -43.04 -14.54
CA ALA A 127 -1.44 -44.02 -14.57
C ALA A 127 -2.32 -43.82 -13.32
N ALA A 128 -3.64 -43.89 -13.49
CA ALA A 128 -4.60 -43.51 -12.45
C ALA A 128 -4.95 -44.67 -11.50
N PRO A 129 -4.91 -44.46 -10.17
CA PRO A 129 -5.58 -45.30 -9.17
C PRO A 129 -7.02 -44.81 -8.90
N ASP A 130 -7.79 -45.58 -8.12
CA ASP A 130 -9.13 -45.20 -7.67
C ASP A 130 -9.15 -43.87 -6.92
N LEU A 131 -9.86 -42.90 -7.48
CA LEU A 131 -9.85 -41.52 -6.99
C LEU A 131 -10.94 -41.22 -5.95
N LEU A 132 -12.01 -42.03 -5.92
CA LEU A 132 -13.19 -41.78 -5.07
C LEU A 132 -12.93 -42.01 -3.58
N SER A 133 -12.18 -43.06 -3.23
CA SER A 133 -11.72 -43.30 -1.84
C SER A 133 -10.78 -42.19 -1.39
N LEU A 134 -9.81 -41.81 -2.23
CA LEU A 134 -8.88 -40.73 -1.94
C LEU A 134 -9.58 -39.36 -1.80
N GLU A 135 -10.67 -39.11 -2.52
CA GLU A 135 -11.51 -37.92 -2.35
C GLU A 135 -12.24 -37.92 -0.99
N GLN A 136 -12.73 -39.07 -0.52
CA GLN A 136 -13.34 -39.22 0.81
C GLN A 136 -12.31 -39.09 1.95
N ASP A 137 -11.19 -39.81 1.86
CA ASP A 137 -10.08 -39.74 2.82
C ASP A 137 -9.53 -38.31 2.95
N ALA A 138 -9.46 -37.57 1.83
CA ALA A 138 -9.05 -36.17 1.83
C ALA A 138 -10.05 -35.25 2.54
N VAL A 139 -11.36 -35.51 2.44
CA VAL A 139 -12.39 -34.77 3.21
C VAL A 139 -12.23 -35.09 4.69
N PHE A 140 -12.32 -36.36 5.11
CA PHE A 140 -12.21 -36.76 6.52
C PHE A 140 -10.89 -36.31 7.18
N GLY A 141 -9.79 -36.32 6.43
CA GLY A 141 -8.50 -35.79 6.90
C GLY A 141 -8.50 -34.27 7.12
N LEU A 142 -9.16 -33.50 6.25
CA LEU A 142 -9.32 -32.05 6.42
C LEU A 142 -10.28 -31.71 7.56
N GLU A 143 -11.35 -32.47 7.73
CA GLU A 143 -12.31 -32.34 8.85
C GLU A 143 -11.62 -32.63 10.19
N SER A 144 -10.82 -33.70 10.26
CA SER A 144 -10.01 -34.04 11.44
C SER A 144 -9.06 -32.90 11.83
N LEU A 145 -8.42 -32.25 10.84
CA LEU A 145 -7.58 -31.07 11.08
C LEU A 145 -8.37 -29.84 11.55
N LEU A 146 -9.64 -29.66 11.14
CA LEU A 146 -10.49 -28.62 11.70
C LEU A 146 -10.83 -28.91 13.17
N VAL A 147 -11.34 -30.11 13.47
CA VAL A 147 -11.73 -30.50 14.85
C VAL A 147 -10.55 -30.32 15.82
N LEU A 148 -9.36 -30.77 15.44
CA LEU A 148 -8.16 -30.70 16.29
C LEU A 148 -7.60 -29.28 16.49
N CYS A 149 -7.85 -28.33 15.57
CA CYS A 149 -7.21 -27.01 15.59
C CYS A 149 -8.18 -25.83 15.78
N SER A 150 -9.50 -26.04 15.77
CA SER A 150 -10.48 -24.94 15.84
C SER A 150 -10.83 -24.47 17.26
N GLN A 151 -10.18 -25.03 18.29
CA GLN A 151 -10.28 -24.61 19.70
C GLN A 151 -8.96 -24.10 20.30
N ASP A 152 -7.85 -24.14 19.55
CA ASP A 152 -6.54 -23.64 19.98
C ASP A 152 -6.23 -22.30 19.30
N ASP A 153 -6.12 -21.20 20.05
CA ASP A 153 -5.79 -19.88 19.49
C ASP A 153 -4.29 -19.72 19.16
N SER A 154 -3.47 -20.78 19.30
CA SER A 154 -2.06 -20.72 18.93
C SER A 154 -1.88 -20.36 17.45
N PRO A 155 -0.85 -19.56 17.11
CA PRO A 155 -0.57 -19.20 15.72
C PRO A 155 -0.21 -20.44 14.87
N GLY A 156 0.20 -21.55 15.51
CA GLY A 156 0.36 -22.85 14.86
C GLY A 156 -0.97 -23.42 14.39
N ALA A 157 -1.92 -23.63 15.31
CA ALA A 157 -3.25 -24.16 14.99
C ALA A 157 -4.02 -23.26 14.01
N GLN A 158 -4.02 -21.93 14.22
CA GLN A 158 -4.61 -20.98 13.27
C GLN A 158 -4.02 -21.13 11.85
N SER A 159 -2.71 -21.37 11.72
CA SER A 159 -2.07 -21.60 10.42
C SER A 159 -2.52 -22.92 9.78
N THR A 160 -2.68 -23.98 10.59
CA THR A 160 -3.20 -25.29 10.15
C THR A 160 -4.66 -25.18 9.68
N VAL A 161 -5.54 -24.54 10.45
CA VAL A 161 -6.93 -24.27 10.07
C VAL A 161 -6.97 -23.48 8.75
N LYS A 162 -6.16 -22.42 8.63
CA LYS A 162 -6.08 -21.63 7.39
C LYS A 162 -5.59 -22.46 6.20
N ILE A 163 -4.66 -23.41 6.38
CA ILE A 163 -4.24 -24.33 5.31
C ILE A 163 -5.36 -25.31 4.95
N ALA A 164 -5.99 -25.94 5.94
CA ALA A 164 -7.07 -26.91 5.74
C ALA A 164 -8.26 -26.29 4.97
N LEU A 165 -8.72 -25.11 5.38
CA LEU A 165 -9.81 -24.38 4.70
C LEU A 165 -9.43 -23.98 3.27
N ASN A 166 -8.18 -23.54 3.03
CA ASN A 166 -7.71 -23.25 1.67
C ASN A 166 -7.64 -24.52 0.79
N CYS A 167 -7.41 -25.69 1.38
CA CYS A 167 -7.53 -26.97 0.68
C CYS A 167 -8.99 -27.36 0.42
N MET A 168 -9.89 -27.19 1.39
CA MET A 168 -11.33 -27.40 1.22
C MET A 168 -11.93 -26.55 0.08
N VAL A 169 -11.62 -25.25 0.02
CA VAL A 169 -12.08 -24.36 -1.08
C VAL A 169 -11.58 -24.85 -2.45
N LYS A 170 -10.31 -25.31 -2.53
CA LYS A 170 -9.74 -25.86 -3.77
C LYS A 170 -10.39 -27.19 -4.17
N LEU A 171 -10.68 -28.05 -3.20
CA LEU A 171 -11.32 -29.34 -3.39
C LEU A 171 -12.76 -29.16 -3.88
N ALA A 172 -13.58 -28.36 -3.17
CA ALA A 172 -14.94 -28.04 -3.57
C ALA A 172 -15.01 -27.39 -4.98
N LYS A 173 -14.08 -26.47 -5.29
CA LYS A 173 -13.99 -25.84 -6.63
C LYS A 173 -13.60 -26.84 -7.72
N GLY A 174 -12.72 -27.80 -7.42
CA GLY A 174 -12.27 -28.83 -8.37
C GLY A 174 -13.24 -30.00 -8.51
N ARG A 175 -14.07 -30.25 -7.49
CA ARG A 175 -15.00 -31.38 -7.37
C ARG A 175 -16.32 -30.91 -6.72
N PRO A 176 -17.25 -30.33 -7.51
CA PRO A 176 -18.49 -29.74 -6.97
C PRO A 176 -19.38 -30.70 -6.19
N HIS A 177 -19.30 -32.01 -6.43
CA HIS A 177 -20.09 -33.01 -5.71
C HIS A 177 -19.72 -33.14 -4.22
N LEU A 178 -18.49 -32.75 -3.84
CA LEU A 178 -18.02 -32.75 -2.44
C LEU A 178 -18.47 -31.49 -1.67
N SER A 179 -18.99 -30.46 -2.37
CA SER A 179 -19.24 -29.13 -1.79
C SER A 179 -20.25 -29.13 -0.64
N ARG A 180 -21.31 -29.95 -0.73
CA ARG A 180 -22.30 -30.10 0.36
C ARG A 180 -21.65 -30.66 1.62
N SER A 181 -20.96 -31.80 1.53
CA SER A 181 -20.27 -32.42 2.69
C SER A 181 -19.31 -31.44 3.37
N VAL A 182 -18.55 -30.66 2.59
CA VAL A 182 -17.64 -29.63 3.12
C VAL A 182 -18.41 -28.50 3.82
N VAL A 183 -19.55 -28.05 3.28
CA VAL A 183 -20.40 -27.03 3.93
C VAL A 183 -21.03 -27.55 5.22
N ASP A 184 -21.57 -28.77 5.21
CA ASP A 184 -22.24 -29.37 6.38
C ASP A 184 -21.26 -29.52 7.56
N THR A 185 -20.03 -29.95 7.30
CA THR A 185 -18.99 -30.03 8.34
C THR A 185 -18.47 -28.65 8.76
N LEU A 186 -18.46 -27.65 7.87
CA LEU A 186 -18.14 -26.27 8.27
C LEU A 186 -19.21 -25.65 9.17
N LEU A 187 -20.50 -25.90 8.91
CA LEU A 187 -21.61 -25.39 9.72
C LEU A 187 -21.66 -26.03 11.11
N THR A 188 -21.46 -27.34 11.20
CA THR A 188 -21.37 -28.04 12.50
C THR A 188 -20.16 -27.55 13.32
N GLN A 189 -18.99 -27.40 12.71
CA GLN A 189 -17.80 -26.86 13.40
C GLN A 189 -17.93 -25.37 13.76
N LEU A 190 -18.72 -24.58 13.03
CA LEU A 190 -18.90 -23.14 13.29
C LEU A 190 -19.38 -22.87 14.73
N HIS A 191 -20.22 -23.76 15.25
CA HIS A 191 -20.78 -23.70 16.60
C HIS A 191 -19.73 -24.02 17.69
N SER A 192 -18.98 -25.11 17.53
CA SER A 192 -18.01 -25.63 18.51
C SER A 192 -16.63 -24.95 18.51
N SER A 193 -16.42 -23.98 17.63
CA SER A 193 -15.13 -23.32 17.40
C SER A 193 -14.97 -21.98 18.12
N GLN A 194 -13.72 -21.56 18.36
CA GLN A 194 -13.38 -20.21 18.81
C GLN A 194 -13.56 -19.16 17.69
N ASP A 195 -13.64 -17.87 18.06
CA ASP A 195 -13.94 -16.79 17.10
C ASP A 195 -12.89 -16.61 15.98
N THR A 196 -11.60 -16.89 16.21
CA THR A 196 -10.58 -16.90 15.14
C THR A 196 -10.84 -17.97 14.10
N ALA A 197 -11.20 -19.19 14.52
CA ALA A 197 -11.57 -20.26 13.62
C ALA A 197 -12.89 -19.95 12.90
N ARG A 198 -13.91 -19.42 13.62
CA ARG A 198 -15.19 -18.98 13.02
C ARG A 198 -14.98 -17.95 11.90
N VAL A 199 -14.14 -16.93 12.10
CA VAL A 199 -13.79 -15.94 11.07
C VAL A 199 -13.21 -16.61 9.82
N LEU A 200 -12.31 -17.58 9.99
CA LEU A 200 -11.73 -18.30 8.85
C LEU A 200 -12.75 -19.22 8.15
N MET A 201 -13.61 -19.90 8.92
CA MET A 201 -14.69 -20.75 8.41
C MET A 201 -15.73 -19.93 7.62
N CYS A 202 -16.10 -18.73 8.10
CA CYS A 202 -16.96 -17.81 7.36
C CYS A 202 -16.36 -17.41 6.01
N HIS A 203 -15.06 -17.09 5.96
CA HIS A 203 -14.37 -16.82 4.70
C HIS A 203 -14.34 -18.04 3.76
N CYS A 204 -14.28 -19.27 4.30
CA CYS A 204 -14.39 -20.51 3.54
C CYS A 204 -15.80 -20.72 2.97
N LEU A 205 -16.84 -20.58 3.80
CA LEU A 205 -18.25 -20.67 3.39
C LEU A 205 -18.60 -19.65 2.30
N ALA A 206 -18.23 -18.38 2.48
CA ALA A 206 -18.43 -17.34 1.47
C ALA A 206 -17.69 -17.67 0.16
N ALA A 207 -16.47 -18.21 0.23
CA ALA A 207 -15.74 -18.60 -0.98
C ALA A 207 -16.39 -19.76 -1.73
N ILE A 208 -17.03 -20.71 -1.05
CA ILE A 208 -17.73 -21.86 -1.66
C ILE A 208 -19.11 -21.44 -2.18
N ALA A 209 -19.90 -20.71 -1.40
CA ALA A 209 -21.25 -20.27 -1.78
C ALA A 209 -21.26 -19.34 -3.01
N MET A 210 -20.23 -18.49 -3.16
CA MET A 210 -19.98 -17.69 -4.39
C MET A 210 -19.82 -18.52 -5.68
N GLN A 211 -19.61 -19.83 -5.58
CA GLN A 211 -19.41 -20.73 -6.72
C GLN A 211 -20.63 -21.61 -6.99
N LEU A 212 -21.42 -21.88 -5.94
CA LEU A 212 -22.58 -22.78 -5.95
C LEU A 212 -23.72 -22.13 -5.11
N PRO A 213 -24.48 -21.18 -5.69
CA PRO A 213 -25.52 -20.44 -4.95
C PRO A 213 -26.60 -21.31 -4.31
N VAL A 214 -26.84 -22.52 -4.86
CA VAL A 214 -27.74 -23.54 -4.32
C VAL A 214 -27.38 -24.03 -2.91
N LEU A 215 -26.18 -23.73 -2.40
CA LEU A 215 -25.78 -23.99 -1.02
C LEU A 215 -26.18 -22.85 -0.07
N GLY A 216 -26.43 -21.65 -0.60
CA GLY A 216 -26.75 -20.43 0.16
C GLY A 216 -28.07 -20.53 0.92
N ASP A 217 -29.15 -20.90 0.22
CA ASP A 217 -30.49 -21.05 0.82
C ASP A 217 -30.49 -22.05 2.00
N GLY A 218 -29.65 -23.10 1.93
CA GLY A 218 -29.54 -24.12 2.98
C GLY A 218 -28.75 -23.69 4.22
N MET A 219 -27.80 -22.76 4.10
CA MET A 219 -26.97 -22.29 5.22
C MET A 219 -27.49 -21.01 5.91
N LEU A 220 -28.48 -20.33 5.31
CA LEU A 220 -28.91 -19.00 5.76
C LEU A 220 -29.51 -18.99 7.18
N GLY A 221 -30.18 -20.07 7.59
CA GLY A 221 -30.77 -20.20 8.93
C GLY A 221 -29.71 -20.17 10.03
N ASP A 222 -28.81 -21.16 10.02
CA ASP A 222 -27.70 -21.33 10.97
C ASP A 222 -26.84 -20.06 11.10
N LEU A 223 -26.53 -19.41 9.96
CA LEU A 223 -25.74 -18.18 9.93
C LEU A 223 -26.45 -17.02 10.64
N VAL A 224 -27.77 -16.89 10.47
CA VAL A 224 -28.58 -15.85 11.12
C VAL A 224 -28.80 -16.16 12.61
N GLU A 225 -28.89 -17.43 13.00
CA GLU A 225 -28.91 -17.81 14.41
C GLU A 225 -27.58 -17.50 15.11
N LEU A 226 -26.45 -17.90 14.53
CA LEU A 226 -25.14 -17.58 15.09
C LEU A 226 -24.88 -16.06 15.15
N TYR A 227 -25.39 -15.28 14.18
CA TYR A 227 -25.34 -13.81 14.23
C TYR A 227 -26.10 -13.23 15.43
N LYS A 228 -27.27 -13.79 15.79
CA LYS A 228 -28.03 -13.40 17.00
C LYS A 228 -27.30 -13.75 18.30
N VAL A 229 -26.55 -14.85 18.31
CA VAL A 229 -25.77 -15.30 19.47
C VAL A 229 -24.53 -14.42 19.67
N ILE A 230 -23.71 -14.24 18.62
CA ILE A 230 -22.42 -13.54 18.74
C ILE A 230 -22.54 -12.03 19.01
N GLY A 231 -23.66 -11.40 18.62
CA GLY A 231 -23.95 -10.02 18.99
C GLY A 231 -23.98 -9.77 20.51
N ARG A 232 -24.22 -10.83 21.30
CA ARG A 232 -24.23 -10.80 22.77
C ARG A 232 -22.87 -11.12 23.41
N SER A 233 -21.84 -11.43 22.61
CA SER A 233 -20.54 -11.93 23.08
C SER A 233 -19.44 -10.88 22.94
N ALA A 234 -19.08 -10.22 24.05
CA ALA A 234 -18.01 -9.23 24.09
C ALA A 234 -16.62 -9.88 24.00
N THR A 235 -16.14 -10.15 22.78
CA THR A 235 -14.78 -10.67 22.52
C THR A 235 -14.00 -9.70 21.63
N ASP A 236 -12.67 -9.66 21.79
CA ASP A 236 -11.76 -8.78 21.03
C ASP A 236 -11.90 -8.91 19.49
N LYS A 237 -12.45 -10.03 19.03
CA LYS A 237 -12.57 -10.43 17.63
C LYS A 237 -14.04 -10.42 17.14
N GLN A 238 -15.00 -10.08 18.02
CA GLN A 238 -16.43 -9.98 17.72
C GLN A 238 -16.70 -9.08 16.50
N GLN A 239 -16.02 -7.93 16.42
CA GLN A 239 -16.19 -6.97 15.31
C GLN A 239 -15.77 -7.57 13.95
N GLU A 240 -14.70 -8.38 13.92
CA GLU A 240 -14.28 -9.09 12.71
C GLU A 240 -15.29 -10.19 12.34
N LEU A 241 -15.75 -10.95 13.34
CA LEU A 241 -16.69 -12.05 13.16
C LEU A 241 -18.09 -11.56 12.71
N LEU A 242 -18.57 -10.41 13.19
CA LEU A 242 -19.78 -9.76 12.69
C LEU A 242 -19.65 -9.40 11.21
N VAL A 243 -18.50 -8.83 10.78
CA VAL A 243 -18.25 -8.55 9.35
C VAL A 243 -18.20 -9.84 8.54
N SER A 244 -17.52 -10.88 9.03
CA SER A 244 -17.40 -12.16 8.34
C SER A 244 -18.75 -12.86 8.18
N LEU A 245 -19.56 -12.98 9.25
CA LEU A 245 -20.89 -13.58 9.21
C LEU A 245 -21.86 -12.81 8.32
N ALA A 246 -21.91 -11.47 8.45
CA ALA A 246 -22.71 -10.64 7.55
C ALA A 246 -22.30 -10.83 6.08
N THR A 247 -21.00 -10.98 5.80
CA THR A 247 -20.51 -11.29 4.45
C THR A 247 -21.04 -12.65 3.96
N VAL A 248 -21.09 -13.70 4.78
CA VAL A 248 -21.68 -14.99 4.35
C VAL A 248 -23.20 -14.87 4.16
N ILE A 249 -23.90 -14.16 5.05
CA ILE A 249 -25.36 -13.92 4.95
C ILE A 249 -25.70 -13.20 3.63
N PHE A 250 -24.92 -12.19 3.24
CA PHE A 250 -25.12 -11.49 1.95
C PHE A 250 -24.70 -12.33 0.73
N VAL A 251 -23.81 -13.31 0.88
CA VAL A 251 -23.47 -14.27 -0.19
C VAL A 251 -24.53 -15.36 -0.33
N ALA A 252 -25.12 -15.82 0.77
CA ALA A 252 -26.25 -16.74 0.76
C ALA A 252 -27.53 -16.08 0.20
N SER A 253 -27.84 -14.86 0.66
CA SER A 253 -29.00 -14.08 0.22
C SER A 253 -28.72 -13.35 -1.10
N GLN A 254 -28.70 -14.11 -2.21
CA GLN A 254 -28.67 -13.58 -3.58
C GLN A 254 -29.97 -12.84 -3.97
N LYS A 255 -31.06 -13.09 -3.23
CA LYS A 255 -32.32 -12.33 -3.28
C LYS A 255 -32.29 -11.24 -2.20
N ALA A 256 -33.19 -10.26 -2.32
CA ALA A 256 -33.37 -9.23 -1.29
C ALA A 256 -33.63 -9.85 0.09
N LEU A 257 -32.80 -9.48 1.08
CA LEU A 257 -32.91 -9.94 2.47
C LEU A 257 -34.32 -9.73 3.04
N SER A 258 -34.80 -10.67 3.84
CA SER A 258 -36.06 -10.51 4.58
C SER A 258 -35.95 -9.39 5.63
N SER A 259 -37.10 -8.79 5.97
CA SER A 259 -37.20 -7.75 7.01
C SER A 259 -36.66 -8.23 8.36
N GLU A 260 -36.89 -9.49 8.72
CA GLU A 260 -36.37 -10.12 9.93
C GLU A 260 -34.83 -10.14 9.98
N VAL A 261 -34.17 -10.53 8.88
CA VAL A 261 -32.71 -10.58 8.82
C VAL A 261 -32.11 -9.16 8.85
N LYS A 262 -32.73 -8.19 8.16
CA LYS A 262 -32.34 -6.77 8.24
C LYS A 262 -32.42 -6.24 9.67
N ALA A 263 -33.54 -6.50 10.36
CA ALA A 263 -33.75 -6.08 11.74
C ALA A 263 -32.74 -6.72 12.71
N VAL A 264 -32.45 -8.01 12.54
CA VAL A 264 -31.41 -8.72 13.33
C VAL A 264 -30.03 -8.11 13.11
N ILE A 265 -29.63 -7.84 11.87
CA ILE A 265 -28.33 -7.22 11.57
C ILE A 265 -28.26 -5.83 12.22
N LYS A 266 -29.27 -4.99 12.01
CA LYS A 266 -29.34 -3.62 12.55
C LYS A 266 -29.25 -3.59 14.08
N GLN A 267 -30.03 -4.43 14.76
CA GLN A 267 -30.05 -4.49 16.23
C GLN A 267 -28.67 -4.78 16.87
N GLN A 268 -27.84 -5.64 16.25
CA GLN A 268 -26.49 -5.91 16.77
C GLN A 268 -25.47 -4.83 16.39
N LEU A 269 -25.73 -4.06 15.32
CA LEU A 269 -24.88 -2.93 14.93
C LEU A 269 -25.10 -1.71 15.83
N ASP A 270 -26.36 -1.36 16.08
CA ASP A 270 -26.75 -0.20 16.90
C ASP A 270 -26.34 -0.35 18.39
N SER A 271 -26.05 -1.57 18.85
CA SER A 271 -25.77 -1.87 20.27
C SER A 271 -24.30 -2.10 20.62
N VAL A 272 -23.46 -2.62 19.70
CA VAL A 272 -22.07 -3.04 20.02
C VAL A 272 -21.05 -2.67 18.93
N SER A 273 -21.46 -2.24 17.73
CA SER A 273 -20.52 -2.14 16.60
C SER A 273 -19.81 -0.79 16.47
N SER A 274 -18.54 -0.82 16.05
CA SER A 274 -17.82 0.40 15.65
C SER A 274 -18.30 0.90 14.29
N GLY A 275 -18.25 2.20 14.03
CA GLY A 275 -18.58 2.76 12.70
C GLY A 275 -17.75 2.17 11.55
N TRP A 276 -16.52 1.71 11.83
CA TRP A 276 -15.70 0.98 10.86
C TRP A 276 -16.27 -0.42 10.54
N THR A 277 -16.81 -1.11 11.55
CA THR A 277 -17.52 -2.39 11.41
C THR A 277 -18.78 -2.22 10.56
N VAL A 278 -19.60 -1.20 10.86
CA VAL A 278 -20.79 -0.82 10.08
C VAL A 278 -20.42 -0.54 8.63
N TYR A 279 -19.38 0.26 8.38
CA TYR A 279 -18.93 0.60 7.02
C TYR A 279 -18.46 -0.64 6.24
N ARG A 280 -17.70 -1.54 6.89
CA ARG A 280 -17.28 -2.81 6.28
C ARG A 280 -18.48 -3.67 5.89
N ILE A 281 -19.52 -3.72 6.70
CA ILE A 281 -20.75 -4.48 6.43
C ILE A 281 -21.56 -3.81 5.31
N ALA A 282 -21.76 -2.48 5.34
CA ALA A 282 -22.41 -1.72 4.28
C ALA A 282 -21.74 -1.92 2.91
N ARG A 283 -20.40 -1.91 2.89
CA ARG A 283 -19.60 -2.17 1.69
C ARG A 283 -19.76 -3.60 1.15
N GLN A 284 -19.90 -4.60 2.01
CA GLN A 284 -20.14 -5.98 1.58
C GLN A 284 -21.60 -6.17 1.11
N ALA A 285 -22.59 -5.55 1.77
CA ALA A 285 -23.97 -5.52 1.31
C ALA A 285 -24.07 -4.93 -0.10
N SER A 286 -23.47 -3.75 -0.31
CA SER A 286 -23.42 -3.09 -1.62
C SER A 286 -22.65 -3.86 -2.69
N ARG A 287 -21.67 -4.69 -2.30
CA ARG A 287 -20.92 -5.57 -3.21
C ARG A 287 -21.72 -6.82 -3.60
N MET A 288 -22.65 -7.24 -2.75
CA MET A 288 -23.51 -8.41 -2.94
C MET A 288 -24.95 -8.03 -3.35
N GLY A 289 -25.14 -6.90 -4.05
CA GLY A 289 -26.45 -6.48 -4.58
C GLY A 289 -27.50 -6.06 -3.52
N ASN A 290 -27.16 -6.09 -2.23
CA ASN A 290 -28.09 -5.82 -1.13
C ASN A 290 -28.14 -4.31 -0.80
N HIS A 291 -28.54 -3.51 -1.79
CA HIS A 291 -28.43 -2.06 -1.80
C HIS A 291 -29.29 -1.34 -0.74
N ASP A 292 -30.48 -1.86 -0.42
CA ASP A 292 -31.36 -1.30 0.63
C ASP A 292 -30.68 -1.32 2.02
N MET A 293 -30.04 -2.45 2.37
CA MET A 293 -29.25 -2.56 3.61
C MET A 293 -28.03 -1.63 3.56
N ALA A 294 -27.36 -1.52 2.41
CA ALA A 294 -26.23 -0.60 2.25
C ALA A 294 -26.65 0.86 2.46
N ARG A 295 -27.79 1.28 1.89
CA ARG A 295 -28.34 2.64 2.03
C ARG A 295 -28.62 3.01 3.48
N GLU A 296 -29.29 2.14 4.24
CA GLU A 296 -29.54 2.37 5.67
C GLU A 296 -28.24 2.53 6.46
N LEU A 297 -27.26 1.64 6.24
CA LEU A 297 -26.00 1.67 6.98
C LEU A 297 -25.12 2.88 6.61
N TYR A 298 -25.08 3.29 5.33
CA TYR A 298 -24.40 4.52 4.93
C TYR A 298 -25.08 5.77 5.49
N GLN A 299 -26.41 5.80 5.58
CA GLN A 299 -27.15 6.91 6.20
C GLN A 299 -26.95 6.97 7.73
N SER A 300 -26.83 5.83 8.41
CA SER A 300 -26.49 5.76 9.84
C SER A 300 -25.06 6.25 10.12
N LEU A 301 -24.12 5.99 9.21
CA LEU A 301 -22.74 6.45 9.32
C LEU A 301 -22.56 7.94 9.04
N LEU A 302 -23.40 8.54 8.20
CA LEU A 302 -23.24 9.91 7.70
C LEU A 302 -23.19 10.96 8.83
N THR A 303 -23.86 10.69 9.97
CA THR A 303 -23.87 11.54 11.17
C THR A 303 -22.72 11.28 12.15
N GLN A 304 -21.83 10.32 11.86
CA GLN A 304 -20.76 9.87 12.77
C GLN A 304 -19.34 10.17 12.24
N VAL A 305 -19.22 10.99 11.20
CA VAL A 305 -18.00 11.10 10.38
C VAL A 305 -17.28 12.43 10.59
N ALA A 306 -16.16 12.37 11.31
CA ALA A 306 -15.30 13.53 11.62
C ALA A 306 -14.41 14.02 10.46
N SER A 307 -14.77 13.77 9.19
CA SER A 307 -13.98 14.22 8.04
C SER A 307 -14.82 14.40 6.77
N GLU A 308 -14.80 15.61 6.23
CA GLU A 308 -15.40 16.04 4.95
C GLU A 308 -15.14 15.06 3.80
N HIS A 309 -13.89 14.57 3.70
CA HIS A 309 -13.47 13.66 2.64
C HIS A 309 -14.28 12.36 2.66
N PHE A 310 -14.53 11.83 3.87
CA PHE A 310 -15.33 10.61 4.09
C PHE A 310 -16.83 10.89 4.14
N TYR A 311 -17.27 12.07 4.58
CA TYR A 311 -18.67 12.51 4.53
C TYR A 311 -19.16 12.51 3.07
N PHE A 312 -18.45 13.20 2.17
CA PHE A 312 -18.80 13.21 0.74
C PHE A 312 -18.75 11.81 0.11
N TRP A 313 -17.78 10.98 0.50
CA TRP A 313 -17.68 9.59 0.03
C TRP A 313 -18.89 8.75 0.46
N LEU A 314 -19.25 8.78 1.74
CA LEU A 314 -20.39 8.03 2.29
C LEU A 314 -21.73 8.56 1.80
N ASN A 315 -21.88 9.88 1.67
CA ASN A 315 -23.07 10.49 1.06
C ASN A 315 -23.22 10.04 -0.40
N SER A 316 -22.14 10.03 -1.19
CA SER A 316 -22.17 9.54 -2.57
C SER A 316 -22.53 8.06 -2.64
N LEU A 317 -21.91 7.20 -1.82
CA LEU A 317 -22.24 5.77 -1.72
C LEU A 317 -23.71 5.55 -1.32
N LYS A 318 -24.24 6.36 -0.40
CA LYS A 318 -25.65 6.33 0.01
C LYS A 318 -26.59 6.69 -1.16
N GLU A 319 -26.37 7.81 -1.85
CA GLU A 319 -27.20 8.20 -3.00
C GLU A 319 -27.08 7.17 -4.15
N PHE A 320 -25.90 6.59 -4.40
CA PHE A 320 -25.74 5.48 -5.36
C PHE A 320 -26.53 4.24 -4.94
N SER A 321 -26.42 3.80 -3.68
CA SER A 321 -27.21 2.65 -3.18
C SER A 321 -28.73 2.90 -3.22
N HIS A 322 -29.15 4.16 -3.15
CA HIS A 322 -30.55 4.54 -3.34
C HIS A 322 -30.98 4.43 -4.81
N ALA A 323 -30.14 4.87 -5.75
CA ALA A 323 -30.37 4.72 -7.18
C ALA A 323 -30.51 3.24 -7.60
N GLU A 324 -29.58 2.38 -7.14
CA GLU A 324 -29.64 0.93 -7.36
C GLU A 324 -30.93 0.32 -6.76
N GLN A 325 -31.32 0.74 -5.55
CA GLN A 325 -32.56 0.26 -4.93
C GLN A 325 -33.80 0.64 -5.76
N CYS A 326 -33.89 1.87 -6.27
CA CYS A 326 -34.99 2.27 -7.17
C CYS A 326 -35.04 1.39 -8.44
N LEU A 327 -33.89 0.98 -8.97
CA LEU A 327 -33.81 0.06 -10.12
C LEU A 327 -34.25 -1.38 -9.77
N THR A 328 -34.04 -1.85 -8.53
CA THR A 328 -34.59 -3.16 -8.10
C THR A 328 -36.12 -3.20 -7.98
N GLY A 329 -36.80 -2.05 -8.03
CA GLY A 329 -38.26 -1.95 -7.98
C GLY A 329 -38.97 -2.10 -9.34
N LEU A 330 -38.24 -2.34 -10.44
CA LEU A 330 -38.80 -2.46 -11.79
C LEU A 330 -39.66 -3.72 -11.92
N GLN A 331 -40.92 -3.55 -12.37
CA GLN A 331 -41.82 -4.65 -12.74
C GLN A 331 -41.76 -4.91 -14.24
N GLU A 332 -41.71 -6.18 -14.62
CA GLU A 332 -41.33 -6.66 -15.95
C GLU A 332 -42.33 -6.30 -17.08
N GLU A 333 -43.55 -5.88 -16.74
CA GLU A 333 -44.62 -5.51 -17.68
C GLU A 333 -45.00 -4.01 -17.68
N SER A 334 -44.37 -3.17 -16.84
CA SER A 334 -44.85 -1.79 -16.57
C SER A 334 -43.91 -0.68 -17.06
N PHE A 335 -44.07 -0.28 -18.34
CA PHE A 335 -43.27 0.76 -18.99
C PHE A 335 -43.38 2.16 -18.33
N SER A 336 -44.56 2.53 -17.82
CA SER A 336 -44.81 3.86 -17.25
C SER A 336 -44.09 4.06 -15.90
N SER A 337 -44.17 3.06 -15.01
CA SER A 337 -43.38 3.08 -13.78
C SER A 337 -41.89 2.96 -14.07
N ALA A 338 -41.47 2.14 -15.04
CA ALA A 338 -40.07 1.97 -15.40
C ALA A 338 -39.39 3.31 -15.78
N LEU A 339 -40.04 4.13 -16.61
CA LEU A 339 -39.52 5.47 -16.95
C LEU A 339 -39.38 6.39 -15.73
N SER A 340 -40.32 6.33 -14.78
CA SER A 340 -40.22 7.12 -13.53
C SER A 340 -39.07 6.64 -12.62
N CYS A 341 -38.89 5.33 -12.45
CA CYS A 341 -37.80 4.75 -11.67
C CYS A 341 -36.42 5.05 -12.28
N ILE A 342 -36.31 5.07 -13.62
CA ILE A 342 -35.08 5.46 -14.34
C ILE A 342 -34.80 6.95 -14.16
N ALA A 343 -35.80 7.83 -14.28
CA ALA A 343 -35.63 9.26 -14.05
C ALA A 343 -35.22 9.59 -12.60
N GLU A 344 -35.75 8.85 -11.62
CA GLU A 344 -35.40 8.99 -10.21
C GLU A 344 -34.00 8.43 -9.90
N SER A 345 -33.62 7.26 -10.43
CA SER A 345 -32.27 6.73 -10.22
C SER A 345 -31.21 7.63 -10.85
N LEU A 346 -31.43 8.16 -12.07
CA LEU A 346 -30.55 9.16 -12.70
C LEU A 346 -30.38 10.43 -11.85
N LYS A 347 -31.45 10.93 -11.22
CA LYS A 347 -31.38 12.05 -10.27
C LYS A 347 -30.48 11.73 -9.06
N PHE A 348 -30.57 10.52 -8.50
CA PHE A 348 -29.71 10.11 -7.38
C PHE A 348 -28.25 9.87 -7.80
N TYR A 349 -27.99 9.25 -8.96
CA TYR A 349 -26.63 9.14 -9.51
C TYR A 349 -26.01 10.52 -9.75
N HIS A 350 -26.74 11.45 -10.39
CA HIS A 350 -26.26 12.82 -10.61
C HIS A 350 -25.94 13.55 -9.29
N LYS A 351 -26.75 13.36 -8.25
CA LYS A 351 -26.49 13.95 -6.92
C LYS A 351 -25.22 13.38 -6.27
N GLY A 352 -25.00 12.06 -6.35
CA GLY A 352 -23.78 11.42 -5.88
C GLY A 352 -22.53 11.88 -6.67
N ILE A 353 -22.63 11.96 -7.99
CA ILE A 353 -21.53 12.45 -8.85
C ILE A 353 -21.22 13.92 -8.55
N ALA A 354 -22.23 14.79 -8.43
CA ALA A 354 -22.05 16.21 -8.12
C ALA A 354 -21.34 16.42 -6.77
N SER A 355 -21.67 15.60 -5.76
CA SER A 355 -21.00 15.64 -4.46
C SER A 355 -19.50 15.29 -4.54
N LEU A 356 -19.08 14.47 -5.50
CA LEU A 356 -17.67 14.14 -5.74
C LEU A 356 -16.95 15.19 -6.59
N THR A 357 -17.60 15.75 -7.61
CA THR A 357 -16.98 16.78 -8.46
C THR A 357 -16.82 18.12 -7.73
N MET A 358 -17.79 18.53 -6.91
CA MET A 358 -17.69 19.73 -6.06
C MET A 358 -16.48 19.67 -5.12
N LYS A 359 -16.26 18.50 -4.47
CA LYS A 359 -15.07 18.22 -3.66
C LYS A 359 -13.78 18.33 -4.48
N GLN A 360 -13.72 17.76 -5.68
CA GLN A 360 -12.54 17.87 -6.56
C GLN A 360 -12.25 19.34 -6.96
N SER A 361 -13.28 20.14 -7.23
CA SER A 361 -13.12 21.58 -7.49
C SER A 361 -12.61 22.33 -6.25
N MET A 362 -13.13 22.02 -5.05
CA MET A 362 -12.64 22.60 -3.78
C MET A 362 -11.16 22.26 -3.52
N GLU A 363 -10.75 21.02 -3.77
CA GLU A 363 -9.35 20.58 -3.67
C GLU A 363 -8.45 21.32 -4.68
N GLU A 364 -8.91 21.55 -5.92
CA GLU A 364 -8.15 22.34 -6.91
C GLU A 364 -8.09 23.84 -6.56
N PHE A 365 -9.14 24.45 -5.99
CA PHE A 365 -9.06 25.83 -5.50
C PHE A 365 -8.12 25.98 -4.29
N ARG A 366 -8.08 25.00 -3.38
CA ARG A 366 -7.08 24.93 -2.29
C ARG A 366 -5.66 24.77 -2.85
N SER A 367 -5.48 23.97 -3.91
CA SER A 367 -4.22 23.80 -4.66
C SER A 367 -3.77 25.10 -5.39
N LEU A 368 -4.70 25.84 -6.00
CA LEU A 368 -4.44 27.16 -6.59
C LEU A 368 -4.02 28.18 -5.53
N ALA A 369 -4.73 28.21 -4.39
CA ALA A 369 -4.36 29.07 -3.26
C ALA A 369 -2.95 28.76 -2.73
N SER A 370 -2.53 27.49 -2.66
CA SER A 370 -1.15 27.14 -2.32
C SER A 370 -0.14 27.66 -3.37
N ARG A 371 -0.43 27.48 -4.67
CA ARG A 371 0.43 28.00 -5.75
C ARG A 371 0.57 29.52 -5.71
N TYR A 372 -0.48 30.26 -5.35
CA TYR A 372 -0.37 31.71 -5.09
C TYR A 372 0.50 32.04 -3.86
N ARG A 373 0.52 31.19 -2.81
CA ARG A 373 1.42 31.36 -1.66
C ARG A 373 2.89 31.17 -2.06
N ASP A 374 3.17 30.19 -2.90
CA ASP A 374 4.52 29.95 -3.42
C ASP A 374 4.95 31.07 -4.39
N LEU A 375 4.04 31.58 -5.23
CA LEU A 375 4.30 32.75 -6.08
C LEU A 375 4.61 34.01 -5.26
N TYR A 376 3.88 34.23 -4.15
CA TYR A 376 4.18 35.28 -3.19
C TYR A 376 5.59 35.09 -2.60
N GLN A 377 5.86 33.93 -1.99
CA GLN A 377 7.14 33.67 -1.32
C GLN A 377 8.34 33.68 -2.28
N THR A 378 8.18 33.36 -3.56
CA THR A 378 9.26 33.43 -4.56
C THR A 378 9.54 34.85 -5.06
N SER A 379 8.59 35.78 -4.95
CA SER A 379 8.65 37.14 -5.56
C SER A 379 9.20 38.23 -4.61
N PHE A 380 10.29 37.96 -3.89
CA PHE A 380 10.94 38.90 -2.95
C PHE A 380 11.24 40.30 -3.52
N ASP A 381 11.43 40.45 -4.83
CA ASP A 381 11.73 41.74 -5.48
C ASP A 381 10.47 42.57 -5.86
N ALA A 382 9.25 42.06 -5.62
CA ALA A 382 7.99 42.70 -6.02
C ALA A 382 7.61 43.92 -5.17
N ASP A 383 6.93 44.90 -5.78
CA ASP A 383 6.35 46.04 -5.05
C ASP A 383 5.10 45.62 -4.23
N SER A 384 4.73 46.41 -3.23
CA SER A 384 3.62 46.11 -2.31
C SER A 384 2.29 45.89 -3.05
N ALA A 385 2.00 46.68 -4.08
CA ALA A 385 0.81 46.51 -4.91
C ALA A 385 0.78 45.16 -5.66
N THR A 386 1.93 44.67 -6.14
CA THR A 386 2.04 43.33 -6.74
C THR A 386 1.77 42.23 -5.71
N LEU A 387 2.40 42.31 -4.54
CA LEU A 387 2.18 41.33 -3.46
C LEU A 387 0.71 41.32 -3.00
N ARG A 388 0.11 42.49 -2.83
CA ARG A 388 -1.30 42.65 -2.42
C ARG A 388 -2.26 42.09 -3.47
N ASN A 389 -1.97 42.25 -4.76
CA ASN A 389 -2.74 41.62 -5.84
C ASN A 389 -2.65 40.09 -5.81
N VAL A 390 -1.48 39.52 -5.45
CA VAL A 390 -1.32 38.07 -5.27
C VAL A 390 -2.07 37.57 -4.02
N GLU A 391 -2.09 38.33 -2.92
CA GLU A 391 -2.94 38.06 -1.75
C GLU A 391 -4.43 38.02 -2.10
N LEU A 392 -4.93 39.01 -2.85
CA LEU A 392 -6.33 39.04 -3.31
C LEU A 392 -6.66 37.83 -4.22
N GLN A 393 -5.76 37.46 -5.14
CA GLN A 393 -5.97 36.27 -5.98
C GLN A 393 -5.90 34.95 -5.20
N GLN A 394 -5.13 34.89 -4.12
CA GLN A 394 -5.19 33.79 -3.16
C GLN A 394 -6.53 33.78 -2.39
N GLN A 395 -6.98 34.93 -1.90
CA GLN A 395 -8.21 35.08 -1.12
C GLN A 395 -9.45 34.72 -1.94
N SER A 396 -9.53 35.08 -3.22
CA SER A 396 -10.66 34.67 -4.07
C SER A 396 -10.73 33.15 -4.28
N CYS A 397 -9.60 32.47 -4.42
CA CYS A 397 -9.56 31.01 -4.49
C CYS A 397 -10.01 30.35 -3.18
N LEU A 398 -9.57 30.88 -2.03
CA LEU A 398 -9.98 30.38 -0.70
C LEU A 398 -11.47 30.64 -0.43
N LEU A 399 -11.98 31.80 -0.82
CA LEU A 399 -13.40 32.16 -0.70
C LEU A 399 -14.30 31.21 -1.50
N ILE A 400 -13.93 30.88 -2.75
CA ILE A 400 -14.69 29.93 -3.56
C ILE A 400 -14.58 28.50 -3.01
N ALA A 401 -13.41 28.09 -2.50
CA ALA A 401 -13.29 26.81 -1.81
C ALA A 401 -14.22 26.75 -0.58
N HIS A 402 -14.27 27.81 0.22
CA HIS A 402 -15.14 27.92 1.39
C HIS A 402 -16.64 28.00 1.03
N ALA A 403 -17.01 28.67 -0.07
CA ALA A 403 -18.39 28.69 -0.54
C ALA A 403 -18.88 27.30 -0.98
N ILE A 404 -18.00 26.49 -1.60
CA ILE A 404 -18.30 25.09 -1.93
C ILE A 404 -18.40 24.26 -0.63
N GLU A 405 -17.48 24.44 0.30
CA GLU A 405 -17.46 23.78 1.61
C GLU A 405 -18.77 24.01 2.38
N ALA A 406 -19.16 25.27 2.63
CA ALA A 406 -20.31 25.66 3.44
C ALA A 406 -21.68 25.35 2.81
N LEU A 407 -21.79 25.25 1.48
CA LEU A 407 -23.06 25.00 0.78
C LEU A 407 -23.30 23.52 0.40
N VAL A 408 -22.30 22.65 0.59
CA VAL A 408 -22.32 21.24 0.16
C VAL A 408 -22.06 20.26 1.33
N LEU A 409 -21.33 20.67 2.37
CA LEU A 409 -21.22 19.93 3.63
C LEU A 409 -22.42 20.18 4.56
N ASP A 410 -22.43 19.49 5.69
CA ASP A 410 -23.34 19.74 6.81
C ASP A 410 -22.99 21.08 7.49
N PRO A 411 -23.96 22.01 7.70
CA PRO A 411 -23.79 23.31 8.37
C PRO A 411 -23.18 23.35 9.78
N GLU A 412 -22.93 22.21 10.41
CA GLU A 412 -22.18 22.12 11.67
C GLU A 412 -20.67 21.85 11.47
N SER A 413 -20.25 21.40 10.28
CA SER A 413 -18.85 21.11 9.94
C SER A 413 -18.03 22.39 9.71
N ALA A 414 -18.67 23.43 9.16
CA ALA A 414 -18.01 24.60 8.58
C ALA A 414 -17.61 25.64 9.63
N SER A 415 -16.61 25.34 10.46
CA SER A 415 -15.99 26.32 11.35
C SER A 415 -15.14 27.31 10.53
N PHE A 416 -15.73 28.44 10.14
CA PHE A 416 -14.96 29.55 9.55
C PHE A 416 -13.98 30.09 10.60
N GLN A 417 -12.70 29.73 10.48
CA GLN A 417 -11.66 30.50 11.15
C GLN A 417 -11.61 31.87 10.49
N GLU A 418 -12.08 32.89 11.19
CA GLU A 418 -11.77 34.27 10.89
C GLU A 418 -10.24 34.45 10.91
N TYR A 419 -9.61 34.35 9.75
CA TYR A 419 -8.35 35.04 9.49
C TYR A 419 -8.68 36.53 9.57
N GLY A 420 -8.51 37.06 10.79
CA GLY A 420 -9.33 38.13 11.32
C GLY A 420 -9.28 39.45 10.55
N SER A 421 -10.25 40.30 10.87
CA SER A 421 -10.40 41.65 10.31
C SER A 421 -9.08 42.43 10.27
N THR A 422 -8.47 42.51 9.08
CA THR A 422 -7.33 43.38 8.79
C THR A 422 -7.63 44.27 7.59
N GLY A 423 -7.93 45.55 7.84
CA GLY A 423 -7.75 46.59 6.83
C GLY A 423 -8.97 47.36 6.32
N THR A 424 -10.03 47.57 7.12
CA THR A 424 -11.12 48.52 6.78
C THR A 424 -10.70 50.01 6.70
N ALA A 425 -9.39 50.31 6.72
CA ALA A 425 -8.83 51.67 6.76
C ALA A 425 -7.73 51.98 5.71
N HIS A 426 -7.11 50.98 5.08
CA HIS A 426 -5.95 51.18 4.17
C HIS A 426 -6.02 50.29 2.93
N ALA A 427 -7.02 50.53 2.09
CA ALA A 427 -7.12 49.93 0.75
C ALA A 427 -6.63 50.95 -0.31
N ASP A 428 -5.34 50.89 -0.63
CA ASP A 428 -4.62 51.92 -1.42
C ASP A 428 -5.08 52.00 -2.89
N SER A 429 -5.84 51.01 -3.38
CA SER A 429 -6.31 50.95 -4.77
C SER A 429 -7.83 50.82 -4.89
N GLU A 430 -8.36 51.22 -6.04
CA GLU A 430 -9.78 50.96 -6.37
C GLU A 430 -10.04 49.48 -6.67
N TYR A 431 -9.06 48.79 -7.27
CA TYR A 431 -9.12 47.35 -7.53
C TYR A 431 -9.34 46.55 -6.24
N GLU A 432 -8.54 46.82 -5.21
CA GLU A 432 -8.67 46.21 -3.89
C GLU A 432 -10.06 46.46 -3.28
N ARG A 433 -10.53 47.71 -3.30
CA ARG A 433 -11.88 48.05 -2.79
C ARG A 433 -12.99 47.30 -3.53
N ARG A 434 -12.88 47.12 -4.85
CA ARG A 434 -13.82 46.30 -5.64
C ARG A 434 -13.74 44.81 -5.27
N MET A 435 -12.54 44.25 -5.12
CA MET A 435 -12.35 42.85 -4.72
C MET A 435 -12.91 42.58 -3.31
N MET A 436 -12.58 43.43 -2.33
CA MET A 436 -13.09 43.30 -0.95
C MET A 436 -14.62 43.40 -0.89
N ALA A 437 -15.24 44.31 -1.65
CA ALA A 437 -16.70 44.42 -1.72
C ALA A 437 -17.36 43.15 -2.31
N VAL A 438 -16.73 42.52 -3.31
CA VAL A 438 -17.18 41.21 -3.83
C VAL A 438 -17.03 40.12 -2.78
N TYR A 439 -15.95 40.10 -1.98
CA TYR A 439 -15.78 39.11 -0.92
C TYR A 439 -16.86 39.23 0.16
N SER A 440 -17.16 40.45 0.64
CA SER A 440 -18.24 40.69 1.61
C SER A 440 -19.59 40.19 1.08
N HIS A 441 -19.95 40.58 -0.16
CA HIS A 441 -21.22 40.18 -0.77
C HIS A 441 -21.35 38.65 -0.94
N VAL A 442 -20.27 37.94 -1.30
CA VAL A 442 -20.28 36.48 -1.43
C VAL A 442 -20.39 35.79 -0.07
N LEU A 443 -19.73 36.30 0.97
CA LEU A 443 -19.88 35.79 2.33
C LEU A 443 -21.32 35.98 2.84
N GLU A 444 -21.91 37.16 2.62
CA GLU A 444 -23.31 37.45 2.94
C GLU A 444 -24.29 36.52 2.20
N GLU A 445 -24.11 36.26 0.90
CA GLU A 445 -24.97 35.30 0.18
C GLU A 445 -24.83 33.87 0.74
N VAL A 446 -23.60 33.40 0.96
CA VAL A 446 -23.31 32.05 1.48
C VAL A 446 -23.90 31.86 2.89
N GLU A 447 -23.69 32.80 3.80
CA GLU A 447 -24.28 32.77 5.14
C GLU A 447 -25.81 32.81 5.07
N SER A 448 -26.38 33.63 4.17
CA SER A 448 -27.83 33.74 4.02
C SER A 448 -28.49 32.45 3.49
N LEU A 449 -27.77 31.61 2.73
CA LEU A 449 -28.27 30.35 2.18
C LEU A 449 -28.01 29.15 3.10
N ASN A 450 -27.01 29.26 3.97
CA ASN A 450 -26.68 28.26 4.97
C ASN A 450 -27.93 27.86 5.77
N ARG A 451 -28.12 26.55 5.99
CA ARG A 451 -29.27 25.93 6.69
C ARG A 451 -30.66 26.11 6.06
N LYS A 452 -30.85 26.83 4.94
CA LYS A 452 -32.20 27.03 4.34
C LYS A 452 -32.70 25.91 3.43
N TYR A 453 -31.81 25.14 2.81
CA TYR A 453 -32.17 24.04 1.91
C TYR A 453 -31.30 22.81 2.15
N ALA A 454 -31.76 21.65 1.68
CA ALA A 454 -30.96 20.43 1.69
C ALA A 454 -29.65 20.61 0.88
N PRO A 455 -28.52 20.01 1.30
CA PRO A 455 -27.24 20.12 0.59
C PRO A 455 -27.34 19.73 -0.89
N VAL A 456 -26.60 20.48 -1.73
CA VAL A 456 -26.64 20.38 -3.21
C VAL A 456 -28.02 20.73 -3.79
N SER A 457 -28.59 21.86 -3.36
CA SER A 457 -29.77 22.48 -3.97
C SER A 457 -29.41 23.34 -5.20
N TYR A 458 -30.34 23.49 -6.15
CA TYR A 458 -30.16 24.37 -7.32
C TYR A 458 -29.88 25.83 -6.92
N MET A 459 -30.41 26.29 -5.77
CA MET A 459 -30.14 27.62 -5.20
C MET A 459 -28.66 27.79 -4.81
N HIS A 460 -28.01 26.72 -4.34
CA HIS A 460 -26.61 26.76 -3.92
C HIS A 460 -25.70 26.83 -5.15
N THR A 461 -26.03 26.08 -6.21
CA THR A 461 -25.36 26.17 -7.51
C THR A 461 -25.51 27.57 -8.12
N ALA A 462 -26.68 28.19 -8.00
CA ALA A 462 -26.93 29.54 -8.49
C ALA A 462 -26.08 30.60 -7.76
N CYS A 463 -25.98 30.53 -6.42
CA CYS A 463 -25.10 31.39 -5.63
C CYS A 463 -23.63 31.21 -6.02
N LEU A 464 -23.14 29.97 -6.17
CA LEU A 464 -21.77 29.71 -6.61
C LEU A 464 -21.49 30.30 -8.00
N CYS A 465 -22.44 30.19 -8.93
CA CYS A 465 -22.34 30.85 -10.24
C CYS A 465 -22.32 32.38 -10.12
N ASN A 466 -23.18 32.98 -9.27
CA ASN A 466 -23.19 34.42 -9.01
C ASN A 466 -21.86 34.91 -8.44
N ALA A 467 -21.29 34.20 -7.47
CA ALA A 467 -19.99 34.50 -6.85
C ALA A 467 -18.84 34.48 -7.86
N ILE A 468 -18.79 33.45 -8.71
CA ILE A 468 -17.81 33.36 -9.82
C ILE A 468 -17.99 34.52 -10.81
N ILE A 469 -19.24 34.84 -11.19
CA ILE A 469 -19.54 35.98 -12.08
C ILE A 469 -19.16 37.32 -11.42
N ALA A 470 -19.34 37.47 -10.11
CA ALA A 470 -18.97 38.68 -9.37
C ALA A 470 -17.44 38.88 -9.33
N LEU A 471 -16.67 37.81 -9.12
CA LEU A 471 -15.21 37.84 -9.21
C LEU A 471 -14.73 38.17 -10.64
N LEU A 472 -15.29 37.50 -11.66
CA LEU A 472 -14.91 37.70 -13.07
C LEU A 472 -15.32 39.07 -13.63
N LYS A 473 -16.28 39.78 -13.00
CA LYS A 473 -16.62 41.18 -13.32
C LYS A 473 -15.54 42.18 -12.93
N VAL A 474 -14.58 41.81 -12.06
CA VAL A 474 -13.43 42.67 -11.74
C VAL A 474 -12.25 42.28 -12.66
N PRO A 475 -11.89 43.11 -13.66
CA PRO A 475 -10.83 42.76 -14.60
C PRO A 475 -9.46 42.70 -13.91
N LEU A 476 -8.59 41.81 -14.38
CA LEU A 476 -7.24 41.63 -13.83
C LEU A 476 -6.42 42.93 -13.87
N SER A 477 -5.84 43.29 -12.74
CA SER A 477 -4.96 44.46 -12.61
C SER A 477 -3.49 44.02 -12.71
N PHE A 478 -2.83 44.32 -13.83
CA PHE A 478 -1.41 44.03 -14.04
C PHE A 478 -0.55 45.07 -13.29
N GLN A 479 0.11 44.63 -12.22
CA GLN A 479 0.88 45.49 -11.32
C GLN A 479 2.30 45.75 -11.84
N ARG A 480 2.96 46.79 -11.31
CA ARG A 480 4.21 47.35 -11.88
C ARG A 480 5.32 46.32 -12.10
N TYR A 481 5.52 45.40 -11.15
CA TYR A 481 6.55 44.36 -11.23
C TYR A 481 6.44 43.47 -12.49
N PHE A 482 5.25 43.30 -13.06
CA PHE A 482 5.03 42.55 -14.31
C PHE A 482 5.73 43.20 -15.51
N PHE A 483 5.88 44.53 -15.51
CA PHE A 483 6.50 45.30 -16.61
C PHE A 483 7.90 45.81 -16.28
N GLN A 484 8.18 46.12 -15.00
CA GLN A 484 9.44 46.74 -14.58
C GLN A 484 9.92 46.22 -13.22
N LYS A 485 11.03 45.47 -13.24
CA LYS A 485 11.77 45.06 -12.05
C LYS A 485 12.66 46.21 -11.54
N LEU A 486 12.33 46.76 -10.37
CA LEU A 486 13.05 47.91 -9.77
C LEU A 486 14.15 47.51 -8.78
N GLN A 487 13.83 46.58 -7.87
CA GLN A 487 14.82 45.87 -7.07
C GLN A 487 15.16 44.58 -7.79
N SER A 488 16.42 44.14 -7.76
CA SER A 488 16.80 42.80 -8.21
C SER A 488 17.79 42.22 -7.23
N THR A 489 17.39 41.14 -6.57
CA THR A 489 18.17 40.46 -5.53
C THR A 489 18.38 39.01 -5.98
N SER A 490 19.64 38.56 -6.04
CA SER A 490 19.97 37.20 -6.46
C SER A 490 21.11 36.64 -5.61
N ILE A 491 20.89 35.50 -4.97
CA ILE A 491 21.95 34.79 -4.24
C ILE A 491 22.70 33.88 -5.22
N LYS A 492 24.03 33.96 -5.21
CA LYS A 492 24.91 33.01 -5.89
C LYS A 492 25.53 32.08 -4.86
N LEU A 493 25.12 30.80 -4.87
CA LEU A 493 25.71 29.76 -4.04
C LEU A 493 26.97 29.15 -4.69
N ALA A 494 27.91 28.72 -3.86
CA ALA A 494 29.02 27.86 -4.19
C ALA A 494 29.07 26.69 -3.20
N LEU A 495 29.23 25.47 -3.72
CA LEU A 495 29.29 24.24 -2.92
C LEU A 495 30.72 23.70 -2.94
N SER A 496 31.26 23.39 -1.77
CA SER A 496 32.58 22.75 -1.62
C SER A 496 32.47 21.53 -0.69
N PRO A 497 33.01 20.35 -1.07
CA PRO A 497 33.80 20.08 -2.28
C PRO A 497 32.98 20.14 -3.58
N SER A 498 33.57 20.71 -4.63
CA SER A 498 33.00 20.77 -5.97
C SER A 498 33.39 19.54 -6.80
N PRO A 499 32.47 18.94 -7.57
CA PRO A 499 32.79 17.79 -8.43
C PRO A 499 33.57 18.24 -9.67
N ARG A 500 34.43 17.37 -10.21
CA ARG A 500 35.24 17.65 -11.42
C ARG A 500 34.39 17.80 -12.69
N ASN A 501 33.25 17.12 -12.74
CA ASN A 501 32.19 17.28 -13.73
C ASN A 501 30.84 17.38 -13.01
N PRO A 502 29.91 18.26 -13.41
CA PRO A 502 28.61 18.42 -12.73
C PRO A 502 27.75 17.15 -12.66
N ALA A 503 27.98 16.18 -13.55
CA ALA A 503 27.27 14.90 -13.59
C ALA A 503 28.03 13.75 -12.89
N GLU A 504 29.22 13.98 -12.34
CA GLU A 504 30.05 12.96 -11.69
C GLU A 504 29.82 12.93 -10.17
N PRO A 505 29.33 11.82 -9.58
CA PRO A 505 29.11 11.75 -8.14
C PRO A 505 30.41 11.72 -7.34
N ILE A 506 30.49 12.55 -6.28
CA ILE A 506 31.63 12.52 -5.35
C ILE A 506 31.58 11.21 -4.54
N ALA A 507 32.65 10.44 -4.52
CA ALA A 507 32.73 9.20 -3.76
C ALA A 507 32.98 9.48 -2.26
N VAL A 508 32.17 8.88 -1.38
CA VAL A 508 32.28 8.97 0.09
C VAL A 508 32.11 7.57 0.67
N GLN A 509 32.84 7.23 1.74
CA GLN A 509 32.69 5.93 2.41
C GLN A 509 31.50 5.94 3.38
N ASN A 510 30.79 4.82 3.51
CA ASN A 510 29.55 4.69 4.31
C ASN A 510 29.74 4.96 5.82
N ASN A 511 30.98 4.94 6.30
CA ASN A 511 31.41 5.25 7.67
C ASN A 511 32.02 6.65 7.83
N GLN A 512 32.09 7.46 6.76
CA GLN A 512 32.63 8.81 6.77
C GLN A 512 31.52 9.85 6.63
N GLN A 513 31.68 10.98 7.34
CA GLN A 513 30.83 12.15 7.17
C GLN A 513 31.36 13.03 6.03
N LEU A 514 30.48 13.58 5.21
CA LEU A 514 30.86 14.62 4.25
C LEU A 514 30.67 15.99 4.88
N ALA A 515 31.76 16.74 5.02
CA ALA A 515 31.70 18.17 5.27
C ALA A 515 31.34 18.91 3.98
N LEU A 516 30.08 19.33 3.86
CA LEU A 516 29.61 20.21 2.80
C LEU A 516 29.67 21.66 3.31
N LYS A 517 30.68 22.41 2.86
CA LYS A 517 30.77 23.85 3.11
C LYS A 517 30.00 24.58 2.02
N VAL A 518 28.93 25.24 2.43
CA VAL A 518 28.06 26.05 1.56
C VAL A 518 28.44 27.52 1.75
N GLU A 519 28.90 28.14 0.68
CA GLU A 519 29.25 29.56 0.62
C GLU A 519 28.25 30.28 -0.28
N GLY A 520 28.00 31.56 -0.03
CA GLY A 520 27.12 32.34 -0.88
C GLY A 520 27.40 33.83 -0.83
N VAL A 521 27.11 34.48 -1.95
CA VAL A 521 27.17 35.93 -2.10
C VAL A 521 25.79 36.43 -2.51
N VAL A 522 25.26 37.40 -1.75
CA VAL A 522 24.09 38.17 -2.14
C VAL A 522 24.52 39.18 -3.19
N GLN A 523 23.91 39.12 -4.38
CA GLN A 523 24.13 40.10 -5.44
C GLN A 523 22.90 41.00 -5.53
N HIS A 524 23.10 42.29 -5.33
CA HIS A 524 22.09 43.32 -5.48
C HIS A 524 22.23 44.03 -6.82
N GLY A 525 21.10 44.42 -7.42
CA GLY A 525 21.04 45.38 -8.52
C GLY A 525 21.29 46.82 -8.04
N SER A 526 20.95 47.79 -8.90
CA SER A 526 21.35 49.20 -8.79
C SER A 526 20.95 49.94 -7.50
N LYS A 527 20.02 49.39 -6.69
CA LYS A 527 19.63 49.91 -5.37
C LYS A 527 19.32 48.75 -4.42
N PRO A 528 20.26 48.34 -3.54
CA PRO A 528 20.00 47.40 -2.46
C PRO A 528 18.89 47.94 -1.52
N GLY A 529 17.99 47.07 -1.06
CA GLY A 529 17.03 47.41 0.00
C GLY A 529 15.93 48.42 -0.36
N LEU A 530 15.62 48.61 -1.66
CA LEU A 530 14.61 49.58 -2.13
C LEU A 530 13.20 49.31 -1.56
N PHE A 531 12.79 48.04 -1.48
CA PHE A 531 11.51 47.61 -0.88
C PHE A 531 11.73 46.71 0.34
N ARG A 532 12.66 45.76 0.25
CA ARG A 532 13.00 44.82 1.35
C ARG A 532 14.51 44.59 1.40
N ARG A 533 15.05 44.50 2.61
CA ARG A 533 16.45 44.14 2.89
C ARG A 533 16.51 42.72 3.47
N ILE A 534 17.52 41.95 3.07
CA ILE A 534 17.85 40.68 3.70
C ILE A 534 18.29 40.94 5.14
N GLN A 535 17.76 40.19 6.11
CA GLN A 535 18.28 40.10 7.47
C GLN A 535 19.13 38.85 7.64
N SER A 536 18.62 37.69 7.18
CA SER A 536 19.33 36.42 7.24
C SER A 536 19.00 35.54 6.04
N VAL A 537 19.90 34.60 5.74
CA VAL A 537 19.68 33.52 4.79
C VAL A 537 19.45 32.24 5.59
N CYS A 538 18.38 31.51 5.29
CA CYS A 538 18.08 30.20 5.85
C CYS A 538 18.39 29.16 4.77
N LEU A 539 19.43 28.35 5.00
CA LEU A 539 19.93 27.35 4.08
C LEU A 539 19.40 25.98 4.50
N SER A 540 18.70 25.31 3.59
CA SER A 540 18.10 24.00 3.83
C SER A 540 18.81 22.97 2.96
N VAL A 541 19.55 22.06 3.59
CA VAL A 541 20.23 20.95 2.93
C VAL A 541 19.40 19.68 3.12
N SER A 542 19.02 19.04 2.02
CA SER A 542 18.32 17.75 2.00
C SER A 542 19.13 16.73 1.20
N SER A 543 19.20 15.47 1.67
CA SER A 543 19.83 14.36 0.96
C SER A 543 18.81 13.30 0.61
N THR A 544 18.76 12.84 -0.64
CA THR A 544 17.78 11.83 -1.11
C THR A 544 18.45 10.75 -1.95
N LEU A 545 18.14 9.47 -1.70
CA LEU A 545 18.70 8.35 -2.48
C LEU A 545 18.02 8.27 -3.87
N GLN A 546 18.78 8.43 -4.96
CA GLN A 546 18.25 8.31 -6.32
C GLN A 546 18.13 6.85 -6.79
N SER A 547 19.03 5.98 -6.34
CA SER A 547 19.01 4.58 -6.71
C SER A 547 17.96 3.83 -5.90
N LYS A 548 16.81 3.52 -6.51
CA LYS A 548 16.03 2.36 -6.08
C LYS A 548 16.89 1.11 -6.29
N SER A 549 17.35 0.52 -5.20
CA SER A 549 17.87 -0.85 -5.23
C SER A 549 16.74 -1.80 -5.66
N SER A 550 17.06 -2.81 -6.48
CA SER A 550 16.07 -3.72 -7.09
C SER A 550 15.58 -4.78 -6.10
N GLN A 551 14.95 -4.34 -5.00
CA GLN A 551 14.23 -5.17 -4.03
C GLN A 551 13.37 -4.29 -3.10
N ASP A 552 12.07 -4.61 -3.00
CA ASP A 552 11.12 -3.91 -2.12
C ASP A 552 11.36 -4.24 -0.64
N PHE A 553 12.33 -3.55 -0.02
CA PHE A 553 12.42 -3.44 1.43
C PHE A 553 11.93 -2.06 1.87
N LYS A 554 10.87 -2.04 2.70
CA LYS A 554 10.43 -0.83 3.40
C LYS A 554 11.44 -0.46 4.50
N ILE A 555 12.48 0.28 4.10
CA ILE A 555 13.33 1.02 5.02
C ILE A 555 12.49 2.19 5.60
N PRO A 556 12.47 2.44 6.92
CA PRO A 556 11.73 3.56 7.51
C PRO A 556 12.16 4.91 6.94
N ILE A 557 11.19 5.77 6.62
CA ILE A 557 11.38 7.02 5.86
C ILE A 557 12.37 7.96 6.58
N ASP A 558 12.28 8.03 7.91
CA ASP A 558 13.12 8.88 8.77
C ASP A 558 14.63 8.58 8.69
N SER A 559 15.02 7.45 8.10
CA SER A 559 16.43 7.05 7.93
C SER A 559 16.99 7.34 6.53
N ILE A 560 16.20 7.93 5.63
CA ILE A 560 16.53 8.11 4.22
C ILE A 560 16.94 9.57 3.90
N THR A 561 16.55 10.54 4.72
CA THR A 561 16.74 11.97 4.45
C THR A 561 17.57 12.65 5.55
N ASN A 562 18.80 13.06 5.23
CA ASN A 562 19.49 14.08 6.03
C ASN A 562 18.86 15.43 5.69
N GLU A 563 17.98 15.96 6.54
CA GLU A 563 17.51 17.35 6.45
C GLU A 563 18.16 18.21 7.54
N MET A 564 18.76 19.33 7.13
CA MET A 564 19.42 20.28 8.02
C MET A 564 19.10 21.71 7.57
N GLU A 565 18.43 22.50 8.42
CA GLU A 565 18.31 23.95 8.23
C GLU A 565 19.37 24.67 9.08
N GLN A 566 20.12 25.59 8.48
CA GLN A 566 20.95 26.55 9.22
C GLN A 566 20.64 27.98 8.79
N ARG A 567 20.41 28.86 9.77
CA ARG A 567 20.31 30.30 9.56
C ARG A 567 21.68 30.96 9.70
N VAL A 568 22.01 31.84 8.77
CA VAL A 568 23.22 32.65 8.78
C VAL A 568 22.88 34.11 8.45
N GLU A 569 23.46 35.05 9.20
CA GLU A 569 23.38 36.48 8.88
C GLU A 569 24.56 36.84 7.97
N PRO A 570 24.33 37.36 6.75
CA PRO A 570 25.41 37.67 5.81
C PRO A 570 26.19 38.91 6.26
N HIS A 571 27.51 38.80 6.30
CA HIS A 571 28.40 39.89 6.65
C HIS A 571 29.09 40.43 5.39
N ASN A 572 28.85 41.71 5.06
CA ASN A 572 29.27 42.33 3.80
C ASN A 572 28.82 41.51 2.57
N ASP A 573 27.53 41.17 2.52
CA ASP A 573 26.85 40.36 1.48
C ASP A 573 27.38 38.93 1.26
N TYR A 574 28.40 38.49 2.01
CA TYR A 574 28.92 37.13 1.99
C TYR A 574 28.45 36.33 3.21
N PHE A 575 28.20 35.03 3.01
CA PHE A 575 27.95 34.06 4.07
C PHE A 575 28.63 32.73 3.79
N SER A 576 28.97 32.01 4.87
CA SER A 576 29.46 30.62 4.78
C SER A 576 28.97 29.78 5.94
N THR A 577 28.61 28.53 5.65
CA THR A 577 28.08 27.54 6.59
C THR A 577 28.70 26.17 6.32
N GLN A 578 28.57 25.24 7.26
CA GLN A 578 29.10 23.87 7.13
C GLN A 578 28.07 22.86 7.61
N PHE A 579 27.73 21.92 6.75
CA PHE A 579 26.81 20.82 7.04
C PHE A 579 27.60 19.50 7.05
N LEU A 580 27.31 18.62 8.01
CA LEU A 580 27.93 17.30 8.13
C LEU A 580 26.90 16.23 7.75
N LEU A 581 27.04 15.65 6.56
CA LEU A 581 26.08 14.71 5.99
C LEU A 581 26.55 13.26 6.17
N ASN A 582 25.66 12.41 6.68
CA ASN A 582 25.93 11.01 6.98
C ASN A 582 25.27 10.09 5.92
N PHE A 583 26.06 9.37 5.11
CA PHE A 583 25.52 8.50 4.07
C PHE A 583 25.56 7.01 4.44
N ALA A 584 24.89 6.66 5.55
CA ALA A 584 24.86 5.30 6.09
C ALA A 584 24.15 4.25 5.20
N VAL A 585 23.53 4.69 4.10
CA VAL A 585 22.91 3.86 3.06
C VAL A 585 23.75 3.93 1.78
N LEU A 586 24.13 2.76 1.25
CA LEU A 586 24.93 2.62 0.03
C LEU A 586 24.17 3.05 -1.23
N GLY A 587 24.87 3.70 -2.16
CA GLY A 587 24.32 4.12 -3.46
C GLY A 587 24.48 5.61 -3.76
N THR A 588 23.86 6.06 -4.84
CA THR A 588 23.92 7.48 -5.28
C THR A 588 22.83 8.29 -4.59
N HIS A 589 23.27 9.22 -3.74
CA HIS A 589 22.48 10.28 -3.12
C HIS A 589 22.53 11.55 -3.96
N SER A 590 21.42 12.27 -3.96
CA SER A 590 21.24 13.60 -4.52
C SER A 590 21.06 14.57 -3.37
N ILE A 591 22.09 15.38 -3.12
CA ILE A 591 22.04 16.46 -2.14
C ILE A 591 21.47 17.69 -2.83
N THR A 592 20.36 18.20 -2.31
CA THR A 592 19.80 19.49 -2.71
C THR A 592 20.07 20.52 -1.62
N VAL A 593 20.71 21.62 -1.98
CA VAL A 593 20.84 22.82 -1.15
C VAL A 593 19.86 23.85 -1.67
N GLU A 594 18.88 24.21 -0.86
CA GLU A 594 17.97 25.33 -1.11
C GLU A 594 18.38 26.54 -0.27
N SER A 595 18.20 27.73 -0.82
CA SER A 595 18.45 28.98 -0.10
C SER A 595 17.17 29.81 -0.04
N SER A 596 16.76 30.15 1.16
CA SER A 596 15.64 31.04 1.43
C SER A 596 16.11 32.29 2.16
N VAL A 597 15.39 33.40 1.94
CA VAL A 597 15.74 34.73 2.42
C VAL A 597 14.75 35.13 3.49
N ARG A 598 15.23 35.63 4.63
CA ARG A 598 14.39 36.24 5.67
C ARG A 598 14.57 37.76 5.64
N ASP A 599 13.46 38.48 5.54
CA ASP A 599 13.45 39.94 5.64
C ASP A 599 13.39 40.42 7.10
N ALA A 600 13.47 41.74 7.29
CA ALA A 600 13.40 42.38 8.61
C ALA A 600 12.03 42.24 9.31
N ASN A 601 10.98 41.82 8.59
CA ASN A 601 9.66 41.53 9.16
C ASN A 601 9.55 40.04 9.58
N GLY A 602 10.60 39.25 9.37
CA GLY A 602 10.65 37.83 9.70
C GLY A 602 10.01 36.92 8.65
N ILE A 603 9.52 37.44 7.51
CA ILE A 603 8.89 36.65 6.44
C ILE A 603 9.98 35.83 5.72
N VAL A 604 9.68 34.57 5.40
CA VAL A 604 10.58 33.67 4.66
C VAL A 604 10.19 33.64 3.18
N TRP A 605 11.17 33.91 2.32
CA TRP A 605 11.05 34.05 0.88
C TRP A 605 11.88 32.98 0.16
N LYS A 606 11.25 32.21 -0.73
CA LYS A 606 11.82 31.09 -1.51
C LYS A 606 12.56 31.58 -2.77
N THR A 607 13.34 32.66 -2.67
CA THR A 607 13.92 33.37 -3.84
C THR A 607 15.37 32.97 -4.15
N GLY A 608 16.08 32.27 -3.26
CA GLY A 608 17.43 31.79 -3.53
C GLY A 608 17.46 30.55 -4.44
N PRO A 609 18.58 30.26 -5.11
CA PRO A 609 18.69 29.10 -5.98
C PRO A 609 18.59 27.78 -5.21
N ARG A 610 18.00 26.79 -5.89
CA ARG A 610 18.08 25.36 -5.57
C ARG A 610 19.26 24.75 -6.35
N THR A 611 20.32 24.36 -5.65
CA THR A 611 21.51 23.73 -6.24
C THR A 611 21.54 22.25 -5.86
N THR A 612 21.77 21.36 -6.82
CA THR A 612 21.82 19.91 -6.59
C THR A 612 23.20 19.35 -6.97
N MET A 613 23.72 18.44 -6.15
CA MET A 613 24.97 17.72 -6.39
C MET A 613 24.84 16.23 -6.04
N PHE A 614 25.63 15.37 -6.69
CA PHE A 614 25.55 13.93 -6.51
C PHE A 614 26.71 13.39 -5.66
N VAL A 615 26.40 12.46 -4.77
CA VAL A 615 27.36 11.78 -3.89
C VAL A 615 27.09 10.29 -3.93
N LYS A 616 28.13 9.48 -4.05
CA LYS A 616 28.01 8.01 -4.06
C LYS A 616 28.60 7.44 -2.78
N SER A 617 27.72 6.95 -1.90
CA SER A 617 28.12 6.18 -0.72
C SER A 617 28.61 4.81 -1.16
N LEU A 618 29.85 4.49 -0.77
CA LEU A 618 30.55 3.25 -1.04
C LEU A 618 30.78 2.48 0.26
N GLU A 619 30.68 1.16 0.20
CA GLU A 619 30.78 0.32 1.39
C GLU A 619 32.20 0.37 1.97
N ASP A 620 32.28 0.45 3.29
CA ASP A 620 33.53 0.39 4.03
C ASP A 620 34.27 -0.93 3.71
N PRO A 621 35.54 -0.89 3.24
CA PRO A 621 36.27 -2.09 2.83
C PRO A 621 36.38 -3.16 3.92
N TYR A 622 36.41 -2.77 5.20
CA TYR A 622 36.49 -3.70 6.33
C TYR A 622 35.16 -4.45 6.54
N SER A 623 34.04 -3.73 6.44
CA SER A 623 32.68 -4.28 6.58
C SER A 623 32.35 -5.37 5.53
N GLN A 624 32.93 -5.29 4.32
CA GLN A 624 32.76 -6.32 3.29
C GLN A 624 33.46 -7.64 3.64
N GLN A 625 34.62 -7.61 4.30
CA GLN A 625 35.42 -8.79 4.61
C GLN A 625 34.74 -9.69 5.66
N ILE A 626 34.12 -9.09 6.68
CA ILE A 626 33.45 -9.82 7.78
C ILE A 626 32.25 -10.62 7.25
N ARG A 627 31.50 -10.07 6.27
CA ARG A 627 30.32 -10.73 5.68
C ARG A 627 30.67 -12.03 4.93
N LEU A 628 31.91 -12.16 4.44
CA LEU A 628 32.38 -13.32 3.69
C LEU A 628 32.84 -14.49 4.58
N GLN A 629 33.46 -14.22 5.73
CA GLN A 629 33.93 -15.29 6.64
C GLN A 629 32.81 -16.20 7.17
N GLN A 630 31.58 -15.70 7.30
CA GLN A 630 30.46 -16.49 7.81
C GLN A 630 29.90 -17.52 6.80
N GLN A 631 30.20 -17.37 5.51
CA GLN A 631 29.71 -18.27 4.43
C GLN A 631 30.71 -19.35 4.01
N GLN A 632 31.95 -19.30 4.52
CA GLN A 632 33.01 -20.27 4.19
C GLN A 632 33.53 -21.07 5.39
N ALA A 633 32.84 -21.00 6.52
CA ALA A 633 33.04 -21.87 7.68
C ALA A 633 32.56 -23.31 7.39
N GLN A 634 32.92 -23.87 6.22
CA GLN A 634 32.13 -24.90 5.52
C GLN A 634 32.87 -26.14 4.93
N GLN A 635 32.11 -27.26 4.84
CA GLN A 635 32.46 -28.68 4.59
C GLN A 635 32.61 -28.91 3.06
N PRO A 636 33.12 -30.05 2.52
CA PRO A 636 34.37 -30.76 2.83
C PRO A 636 35.27 -31.55 1.77
N LEU A 637 34.85 -32.19 0.61
CA LEU A 637 35.60 -32.85 -0.57
C LEU A 637 35.11 -34.19 -1.31
N GLN A 638 34.70 -34.11 -2.59
CA GLN A 638 34.64 -34.93 -3.86
C GLN A 638 34.12 -36.42 -3.95
N PRO A 639 34.25 -37.29 -5.02
CA PRO A 639 35.24 -37.42 -6.16
C PRO A 639 34.69 -37.67 -7.62
N GLN A 640 35.63 -37.93 -8.56
CA GLN A 640 35.48 -38.21 -10.02
C GLN A 640 35.47 -39.74 -10.35
N PRO A 641 35.27 -40.15 -11.62
CA PRO A 641 36.43 -40.61 -12.42
C PRO A 641 36.44 -40.30 -13.95
N GLN A 642 37.65 -39.97 -14.44
CA GLN A 642 38.41 -40.49 -15.60
C GLN A 642 37.93 -40.39 -17.09
N PRO A 643 38.86 -40.50 -18.09
CA PRO A 643 38.65 -40.07 -19.49
C PRO A 643 38.89 -41.18 -20.55
N GLN A 644 39.16 -40.77 -21.81
CA GLN A 644 39.65 -41.50 -23.02
C GLN A 644 38.61 -41.69 -24.18
N PRO A 645 38.99 -42.04 -25.44
CA PRO A 645 39.50 -41.02 -26.38
C PRO A 645 39.14 -41.18 -27.89
N ARG A 646 39.55 -40.15 -28.69
CA ARG A 646 40.13 -40.22 -30.06
C ARG A 646 39.31 -40.67 -31.30
N SER A 647 39.66 -40.00 -32.40
CA SER A 647 39.66 -40.42 -33.82
C SER A 647 38.30 -40.67 -34.49
N ALA A 648 37.73 -39.87 -35.41
CA ALA A 648 38.18 -38.91 -36.44
C ALA A 648 38.05 -39.47 -37.88
N TYR A 649 37.44 -38.65 -38.76
CA TYR A 649 37.08 -38.89 -40.16
C TYR A 649 35.99 -39.97 -40.37
N THR A 650 35.11 -39.88 -41.39
CA THR A 650 35.25 -39.17 -42.69
C THR A 650 33.95 -38.44 -43.09
N ARG A 651 34.05 -37.57 -44.11
CA ARG A 651 32.97 -36.94 -44.91
C ARG A 651 31.76 -37.88 -45.12
N PHE A 652 30.52 -37.41 -45.18
CA PHE A 652 30.02 -36.13 -45.72
C PHE A 652 29.43 -35.17 -44.68
#